data_AF-A0A1S5Y0G8-F1
#
_entry.id   AF-A0A1S5Y0G8-F1
#
_cell.length_a   1.000
_cell.length_b   1.000
_cell.length_c   1.000
_cell.angle_alpha   90.00
_cell.angle_beta   90.00
_cell.angle_gamma   90.00
#
_symmetry.space_group_name_H-M   'P 1'
#
loop_
_entity.id
_entity.type
_entity.pdbx_description
1 polymer ?
#
loop_
_entity_poly.entity_id
_entity_poly.type
_entity_poly.pdbx_seq_one_letter_code
_entity_poly.pdbx_strand_id
1 'polypeptide(L)'
;MNIPALLRVLLSLAALSIPGILSAQICPVVVRSGDTLTVTEPANATDFQWFRDDVAIPGATGKSIVMADSGRYAVEVYGTSAEVPVTLQAGPGPDTAWVTGYVLNDSLKPLVNVPVRLGGQTVLTSAIGYFFFEVTPIASSRQVISVSKPGYLSSQRAVHLSDTRQAHTVFVLDAEAQPLSFHTVQGIHISNRYMRVHIPEGDLQDAQGDDYAGDVRVYVYGHTPAETSFGHKMPGGDFMGRDTSGNDVSLLSQGFMYAHLEDLSGNPLQLHPDRPATLEFHIPQEQIGALSSVMEVPLWHYDTTQALWIQEASAERIGTMLVGQVSHFSFWNCDAPLPPAFAKGKFYLVCGPDTLVTQSSITMRSGPRTENSAHDGTFFVPVPATAPSPFSFSVGADVFTIPAPAPGQIYDLGNLYINGSEYVPAVVANHATMKTSLTLPGTYVIDISAFPPTPYYSYSLNGLNYQTSSRFDGLNSYVTDSAYIKYTGPDCGTGISKVKINKQFSNQFCHATSYSGVFSVADALALEAQGNQTSYILHADNQASLDSLAQIAPQCPCLHEISVKDFTQNTLDFKPGLADLDGLQVLSLQYDPSNLSFSTPATLNTCINITETYISSPAGAYTIPNSIVNLLPRLPNLRWLELNSDFQGLISDSLTACTALTHLSVGPPVGLAPGNIEIPTSGWANLAHLKEVHLSEVLEMPADFGSLPAIEHLSLDNFQDITFPATIGNLGTLRTLVADSGGYILQLPPAFANLSRLEILHLPYSDLESFIFPSGLGSLRELDLRINRLTNDSADFGGLVSLEFLNLDDNNFTEAPPSLANLSQLNTLILLSNNLNSFIYPTGLSNLRDLRLGFNQLAFNSVDLSGLTSLEYLYLNRNLLTALPPSLGGLMNLRSLALQFNQLNTLSTDICNLTNLNILDISANQLNALPACICALKPTVGSNIHLQGNPGSTAMQTQWDNCP
;
A
#
# COMPACT_ATOMS: atom_id res chain seq x y z
N MET A 1 -2.89 -44.86 28.38
CA MET A 1 -3.37 -43.94 27.32
C MET A 1 -2.18 -43.06 26.93
N ASN A 2 -1.98 -42.80 25.64
CA ASN A 2 -0.65 -42.54 25.11
C ASN A 2 -0.28 -41.04 25.03
N ILE A 3 0.61 -40.64 25.92
CA ILE A 3 1.25 -39.31 26.00
C ILE A 3 2.24 -38.98 24.84
N PRO A 4 2.90 -39.92 24.12
CA PRO A 4 3.94 -39.58 23.13
C PRO A 4 3.53 -38.64 21.98
N ALA A 5 2.25 -38.58 21.60
CA ALA A 5 1.80 -37.79 20.45
C ALA A 5 1.92 -36.27 20.69
N LEU A 6 1.65 -35.80 21.91
CA LEU A 6 1.70 -34.37 22.24
C LEU A 6 3.16 -33.86 22.32
N LEU A 7 4.08 -34.73 22.74
CA LEU A 7 5.48 -34.38 22.96
C LEU A 7 6.22 -34.04 21.65
N ARG A 8 5.86 -34.69 20.53
CA ARG A 8 6.46 -34.39 19.20
C ARG A 8 6.02 -33.03 18.64
N VAL A 9 4.79 -32.60 18.89
CA VAL A 9 4.29 -31.27 18.45
C VAL A 9 4.90 -30.14 19.30
N LEU A 10 5.13 -30.39 20.60
CA LEU A 10 5.80 -29.43 21.48
C LEU A 10 7.29 -29.27 21.16
N LEU A 11 7.96 -30.28 20.61
CA LEU A 11 9.36 -30.18 20.20
C LEU A 11 9.55 -29.39 18.89
N SER A 12 8.66 -29.55 17.90
CA SER A 12 8.78 -28.82 16.62
C SER A 12 8.37 -27.34 16.71
N LEU A 13 7.47 -26.97 17.63
CA LEU A 13 7.10 -25.56 17.88
C LEU A 13 8.09 -24.79 18.77
N ALA A 14 9.04 -25.48 19.42
CA ALA A 14 10.05 -24.84 20.26
C ALA A 14 11.24 -24.25 19.47
N ALA A 15 11.41 -24.62 18.19
CA ALA A 15 12.60 -24.33 17.40
C ALA A 15 12.68 -22.91 16.79
N LEU A 16 11.65 -22.06 16.95
CA LEU A 16 11.54 -20.77 16.26
C LEU A 16 11.48 -19.52 17.16
N SER A 17 11.66 -19.64 18.49
CA SER A 17 11.56 -18.45 19.37
C SER A 17 12.29 -18.54 20.73
N ILE A 18 13.62 -18.71 20.75
CA ILE A 18 14.45 -18.45 21.95
C ILE A 18 15.76 -17.72 21.61
N PRO A 19 15.87 -16.40 21.87
CA PRO A 19 17.14 -15.68 21.84
C PRO A 19 17.84 -15.74 23.21
N GLY A 20 18.60 -16.80 23.48
CA GLY A 20 19.45 -16.89 24.67
C GLY A 20 19.76 -18.31 25.13
N ILE A 21 21.07 -18.61 25.29
CA ILE A 21 21.61 -19.87 25.81
C ILE A 21 21.20 -21.12 25.01
N LEU A 22 21.68 -21.19 23.77
CA LEU A 22 22.24 -22.44 23.27
C LEU A 22 23.76 -22.26 23.18
N SER A 23 24.51 -23.20 23.76
CA SER A 23 25.93 -23.37 23.43
C SER A 23 26.04 -23.63 21.93
N ALA A 24 27.00 -22.99 21.24
CA ALA A 24 27.20 -23.06 19.78
C ALA A 24 26.67 -24.35 19.18
N GLN A 25 25.49 -24.26 18.54
CA GLN A 25 24.70 -25.44 18.19
C GLN A 25 25.23 -26.00 16.87
N ILE A 26 26.40 -26.64 16.96
CA ILE A 26 27.14 -27.20 15.83
C ILE A 26 26.22 -28.16 15.08
N CYS A 27 25.80 -27.75 13.88
CA CYS A 27 25.05 -28.60 12.96
C CYS A 27 25.85 -29.89 12.73
N PRO A 28 25.27 -31.09 12.90
CA PRO A 28 26.05 -32.32 12.86
C PRO A 28 26.72 -32.51 11.49
N VAL A 29 28.05 -32.37 11.43
CA VAL A 29 28.79 -32.36 10.17
C VAL A 29 28.96 -33.80 9.70
N VAL A 30 28.25 -34.20 8.65
CA VAL A 30 28.33 -35.57 8.12
C VAL A 30 29.27 -35.64 6.92
N VAL A 31 30.31 -36.47 7.03
CA VAL A 31 31.26 -36.76 5.95
C VAL A 31 30.95 -38.12 5.33
N ARG A 32 30.88 -38.18 3.99
CA ARG A 32 30.78 -39.42 3.22
C ARG A 32 32.19 -39.95 2.89
N SER A 33 32.42 -41.23 3.17
CA SER A 33 33.60 -41.98 2.74
C SER A 33 33.15 -43.29 2.09
N GLY A 34 33.21 -43.34 0.75
CA GLY A 34 32.62 -44.42 -0.04
C GLY A 34 31.12 -44.57 0.26
N ASP A 35 30.73 -45.75 0.74
CA ASP A 35 29.35 -46.09 1.09
C ASP A 35 29.03 -45.88 2.58
N THR A 36 29.92 -45.22 3.34
CA THR A 36 29.71 -44.90 4.76
C THR A 36 29.52 -43.40 4.96
N LEU A 37 28.48 -43.02 5.71
CA LEU A 37 28.33 -41.68 6.29
C LEU A 37 28.86 -41.69 7.72
N THR A 38 29.53 -40.63 8.14
CA THR A 38 30.06 -40.47 9.50
C THR A 38 29.84 -39.04 9.97
N VAL A 39 29.16 -38.87 11.10
CA VAL A 39 29.14 -37.59 11.81
C VAL A 39 30.55 -37.34 12.33
N THR A 40 31.18 -36.22 11.98
CA THR A 40 32.49 -35.83 12.49
C THR A 40 32.32 -34.92 13.70
N GLU A 41 31.58 -33.82 13.51
CA GLU A 41 31.23 -32.84 14.55
C GLU A 41 29.73 -32.87 14.91
N PRO A 42 29.32 -32.51 16.14
CA PRO A 42 30.19 -32.18 17.28
C PRO A 42 30.93 -33.43 17.79
N ALA A 43 32.25 -33.32 17.95
CA ALA A 43 33.15 -34.47 18.14
C ALA A 43 32.76 -35.39 19.31
N ASN A 44 32.21 -34.79 20.37
CA ASN A 44 31.86 -35.46 21.63
C ASN A 44 30.42 -35.99 21.68
N ALA A 45 29.67 -35.98 20.57
CA ALA A 45 28.30 -36.48 20.54
C ALA A 45 28.18 -37.98 20.87
N THR A 46 27.12 -38.33 21.61
CA THR A 46 26.86 -39.70 22.09
C THR A 46 25.52 -40.27 21.64
N ASP A 47 24.50 -39.42 21.42
CA ASP A 47 23.19 -39.82 20.90
C ASP A 47 23.10 -39.48 19.41
N PHE A 48 22.81 -40.50 18.60
CA PHE A 48 22.59 -40.40 17.16
C PHE A 48 21.33 -41.21 16.82
N GLN A 49 20.50 -40.72 15.91
CA GLN A 49 19.50 -41.53 15.24
C GLN A 49 19.54 -41.23 13.74
N TRP A 50 19.77 -42.26 12.93
CA TRP A 50 19.73 -42.13 11.47
C TRP A 50 18.32 -42.38 10.92
N PHE A 51 17.97 -41.63 9.88
CA PHE A 51 16.72 -41.71 9.13
C PHE A 51 17.04 -41.93 7.66
N ARG A 52 16.11 -42.57 6.96
CA ARG A 52 16.03 -42.58 5.51
C ARG A 52 14.63 -42.17 5.11
N ASP A 53 14.50 -41.18 4.23
CA ASP A 53 13.24 -40.75 3.65
C ASP A 53 12.17 -40.50 4.75
N ASP A 54 12.57 -39.79 5.81
CA ASP A 54 11.87 -39.50 7.07
C ASP A 54 11.50 -40.71 7.96
N VAL A 55 11.87 -41.93 7.58
CA VAL A 55 11.70 -43.15 8.38
C VAL A 55 12.97 -43.45 9.19
N ALA A 56 12.83 -43.56 10.51
CA ALA A 56 13.96 -43.91 11.40
C ALA A 56 14.48 -45.33 11.11
N ILE A 57 15.79 -45.46 10.89
CA ILE A 57 16.45 -46.73 10.57
C ILE A 57 16.63 -47.54 11.87
N PRO A 58 16.01 -48.72 12.04
CA PRO A 58 16.03 -49.44 13.31
C PRO A 58 17.44 -49.88 13.72
N GLY A 59 17.89 -49.48 14.91
CA GLY A 59 19.20 -49.83 15.46
C GLY A 59 20.39 -49.02 14.93
N ALA A 60 20.16 -48.08 14.00
CA ALA A 60 21.19 -47.17 13.51
C ALA A 60 21.40 -46.00 14.48
N THR A 61 22.06 -46.27 15.60
CA THR A 61 22.35 -45.29 16.68
C THR A 61 23.84 -44.96 16.86
N GLY A 62 24.67 -45.34 15.88
CA GLY A 62 26.10 -45.07 15.89
C GLY A 62 26.48 -43.74 15.22
N LYS A 63 27.68 -43.24 15.53
CA LYS A 63 28.30 -42.05 14.90
C LYS A 63 28.52 -42.19 13.37
N SER A 64 28.38 -43.41 12.83
CA SER A 64 28.45 -43.72 11.39
C SER A 64 27.34 -44.70 10.98
N ILE A 65 26.93 -44.64 9.71
CA ILE A 65 26.06 -45.63 9.06
C ILE A 65 26.63 -46.04 7.69
N VAL A 66 26.50 -47.33 7.34
CA VAL A 66 26.75 -47.81 5.98
C VAL A 66 25.44 -47.76 5.20
N MET A 67 25.44 -47.10 4.04
CA MET A 67 24.27 -46.90 3.21
C MET A 67 23.96 -48.19 2.45
N ALA A 68 22.71 -48.67 2.53
CA ALA A 68 22.30 -49.91 1.88
C ALA A 68 21.91 -49.69 0.40
N ASP A 69 21.34 -48.52 0.11
CA ASP A 69 20.77 -48.11 -1.18
C ASP A 69 20.53 -46.58 -1.20
N SER A 70 20.09 -46.05 -2.34
CA SER A 70 19.83 -44.62 -2.54
C SER A 70 18.57 -44.12 -1.81
N GLY A 71 18.67 -42.92 -1.24
CA GLY A 71 17.60 -42.22 -0.54
C GLY A 71 18.11 -40.94 0.11
N ARG A 72 17.22 -40.14 0.71
CA ARG A 72 17.61 -39.02 1.58
C ARG A 72 17.95 -39.58 2.96
N TYR A 73 19.22 -39.52 3.35
CA TYR A 73 19.65 -39.90 4.68
C TYR A 73 19.71 -38.66 5.57
N ALA A 74 19.27 -38.77 6.82
CA ALA A 74 19.43 -37.71 7.80
C ALA A 74 19.93 -38.30 9.13
N VAL A 75 20.59 -37.49 9.95
CA VAL A 75 20.97 -37.84 11.31
C VAL A 75 20.51 -36.77 12.28
N GLU A 76 19.83 -37.19 13.34
CA GLU A 76 19.46 -36.34 14.47
C GLU A 76 20.49 -36.54 15.59
N VAL A 77 21.03 -35.43 16.10
CA VAL A 77 22.01 -35.37 17.20
C VAL A 77 21.57 -34.26 18.15
N TYR A 78 21.29 -34.60 19.41
CA TYR A 78 20.78 -33.65 20.42
C TYR A 78 19.58 -32.78 19.98
N GLY A 79 18.73 -33.30 19.09
CA GLY A 79 17.55 -32.60 18.57
C GLY A 79 17.82 -31.64 17.38
N THR A 80 19.04 -31.61 16.84
CA THR A 80 19.31 -31.00 15.53
C THR A 80 19.53 -32.05 14.46
N SER A 81 18.91 -31.86 13.31
CA SER A 81 19.01 -32.72 12.14
C SER A 81 20.04 -32.18 11.15
N ALA A 82 20.96 -33.03 10.67
CA ALA A 82 21.68 -32.80 9.43
C ALA A 82 21.16 -33.75 8.35
N GLU A 83 20.70 -33.19 7.24
CA GLU A 83 20.32 -33.96 6.06
C GLU A 83 21.51 -34.12 5.12
N VAL A 84 21.74 -35.35 4.66
CA VAL A 84 22.64 -35.66 3.55
C VAL A 84 21.82 -36.29 2.43
N PRO A 85 21.52 -35.56 1.35
CA PRO A 85 20.97 -36.19 0.16
C PRO A 85 22.03 -37.14 -0.42
N VAL A 86 21.77 -38.45 -0.38
CA VAL A 86 22.69 -39.45 -0.94
C VAL A 86 22.07 -40.17 -2.13
N THR A 87 22.32 -39.60 -3.30
CA THR A 87 22.35 -40.37 -4.53
C THR A 87 23.52 -41.37 -4.47
N LEU A 88 23.16 -42.65 -4.39
CA LEU A 88 24.04 -43.78 -4.68
C LEU A 88 24.07 -44.11 -6.19
N GLN A 89 23.13 -43.57 -6.96
CA GLN A 89 23.31 -43.36 -8.40
C GLN A 89 24.33 -42.23 -8.65
N ALA A 90 24.96 -42.25 -9.82
CA ALA A 90 25.52 -41.04 -10.42
C ALA A 90 24.40 -40.02 -10.71
N GLY A 91 24.75 -38.83 -11.22
CA GLY A 91 23.76 -37.95 -11.85
C GLY A 91 22.96 -38.70 -12.94
N PRO A 92 21.74 -38.23 -13.28
CA PRO A 92 20.77 -39.00 -14.06
C PRO A 92 21.38 -39.57 -15.34
N GLY A 93 20.92 -40.77 -15.72
CA GLY A 93 21.47 -41.59 -16.80
C GLY A 93 21.65 -40.87 -18.15
N PRO A 94 22.40 -41.45 -19.11
CA PRO A 94 22.77 -40.78 -20.36
C PRO A 94 21.59 -40.14 -21.11
N ASP A 95 20.43 -40.80 -21.11
CA ASP A 95 19.19 -40.39 -21.79
C ASP A 95 18.11 -39.89 -20.79
N THR A 96 18.51 -39.52 -19.58
CA THR A 96 17.63 -39.23 -18.44
C THR A 96 17.92 -37.86 -17.85
N ALA A 97 16.87 -37.14 -17.45
CA ALA A 97 16.96 -35.92 -16.65
C ALA A 97 16.07 -35.98 -15.40
N TRP A 98 16.39 -35.16 -14.40
CA TRP A 98 15.56 -34.95 -13.21
C TRP A 98 15.05 -33.51 -13.16
N VAL A 99 13.74 -33.34 -13.00
CA VAL A 99 13.13 -32.01 -12.76
C VAL A 99 12.45 -32.03 -11.40
N THR A 100 12.79 -31.05 -10.57
CA THR A 100 12.34 -30.96 -9.18
C THR A 100 11.78 -29.57 -8.90
N GLY A 101 11.02 -29.43 -7.81
CA GLY A 101 10.49 -28.11 -7.48
C GLY A 101 9.46 -28.10 -6.37
N TYR A 102 8.90 -26.91 -6.15
CA TYR A 102 7.84 -26.65 -5.19
C TYR A 102 6.69 -25.89 -5.84
N VAL A 103 5.46 -26.15 -5.37
CA VAL A 103 4.28 -25.32 -5.66
C VAL A 103 3.81 -24.66 -4.37
N LEU A 104 3.78 -23.33 -4.36
CA LEU A 104 3.39 -22.48 -3.25
C LEU A 104 2.18 -21.61 -3.65
N ASN A 105 1.50 -21.02 -2.67
CA ASN A 105 0.58 -19.90 -2.92
C ASN A 105 1.31 -18.53 -2.83
N ASP A 106 0.58 -17.46 -3.15
CA ASP A 106 0.90 -16.05 -2.84
C ASP A 106 1.65 -15.82 -1.51
N SER A 107 1.21 -16.48 -0.44
CA SER A 107 1.71 -16.39 0.93
C SER A 107 2.98 -17.22 1.17
N LEU A 108 3.59 -17.76 0.11
CA LEU A 108 4.71 -18.70 0.10
C LEU A 108 4.48 -20.00 0.90
N LYS A 109 3.22 -20.39 1.15
CA LYS A 109 2.87 -21.63 1.86
C LYS A 109 2.74 -22.79 0.86
N PRO A 110 3.21 -24.00 1.18
CA PRO A 110 3.17 -25.11 0.24
C PRO A 110 1.74 -25.58 -0.09
N LEU A 111 1.48 -25.81 -1.38
CA LEU A 111 0.22 -26.34 -1.88
C LEU A 111 0.33 -27.85 -2.07
N VAL A 112 -0.49 -28.60 -1.32
CA VAL A 112 -0.53 -30.07 -1.31
C VAL A 112 -1.42 -30.63 -2.42
N ASN A 113 -1.11 -31.84 -2.90
CA ASN A 113 -1.86 -32.62 -3.89
C ASN A 113 -2.15 -31.89 -5.22
N VAL A 114 -1.25 -31.01 -5.65
CA VAL A 114 -1.41 -30.24 -6.89
C VAL A 114 -0.88 -31.04 -8.08
N PRO A 115 -1.66 -31.19 -9.17
CA PRO A 115 -1.17 -31.74 -10.42
C PRO A 115 -0.14 -30.84 -11.08
N VAL A 116 1.11 -31.31 -11.11
CA VAL A 116 2.20 -30.78 -11.92
C VAL A 116 2.31 -31.66 -13.17
N ARG A 117 2.55 -31.09 -14.35
CA ARG A 117 2.65 -31.81 -15.63
C ARG A 117 3.90 -31.42 -16.39
N LEU A 118 4.61 -32.40 -16.93
CA LEU A 118 5.81 -32.23 -17.75
C LEU A 118 5.78 -33.25 -18.89
N GLY A 119 5.68 -32.75 -20.13
CA GLY A 119 5.41 -33.59 -21.29
C GLY A 119 4.15 -34.44 -21.09
N GLY A 120 4.25 -35.76 -21.30
CA GLY A 120 3.16 -36.70 -21.06
C GLY A 120 3.02 -37.19 -19.61
N GLN A 121 3.84 -36.72 -18.67
CA GLN A 121 3.80 -37.15 -17.27
C GLN A 121 2.96 -36.20 -16.40
N THR A 122 2.40 -36.72 -15.32
CA THR A 122 1.72 -35.94 -14.27
C THR A 122 2.11 -36.47 -12.90
N VAL A 123 2.49 -35.58 -11.98
CA VAL A 123 2.90 -35.88 -10.60
C VAL A 123 2.13 -34.97 -9.64
N LEU A 124 1.77 -35.49 -8.47
CA LEU A 124 1.09 -34.72 -7.42
C LEU A 124 2.11 -34.19 -6.41
N THR A 125 1.93 -32.94 -5.95
CA THR A 125 2.79 -32.37 -4.90
C THR A 125 2.58 -33.02 -3.54
N SER A 126 3.67 -33.14 -2.78
CA SER A 126 3.67 -33.70 -1.43
C SER A 126 3.05 -32.76 -0.38
N ALA A 127 3.04 -33.18 0.89
CA ALA A 127 2.61 -32.36 2.03
C ALA A 127 3.44 -31.07 2.22
N ILE A 128 4.64 -30.99 1.64
CA ILE A 128 5.50 -29.79 1.61
C ILE A 128 5.52 -29.13 0.22
N GLY A 129 4.53 -29.38 -0.63
CA GLY A 129 4.41 -28.79 -1.97
C GLY A 129 5.44 -29.28 -3.00
N TYR A 130 6.32 -30.21 -2.61
CA TYR A 130 7.42 -30.70 -3.44
C TYR A 130 6.95 -31.67 -4.54
N PHE A 131 7.60 -31.62 -5.70
CA PHE A 131 7.44 -32.58 -6.81
C PHE A 131 8.79 -33.02 -7.40
N PHE A 132 8.78 -34.19 -8.07
CA PHE A 132 9.92 -34.79 -8.75
C PHE A 132 9.46 -35.49 -10.03
N PHE A 133 10.19 -35.32 -11.14
CA PHE A 133 10.03 -36.04 -12.41
C PHE A 133 11.35 -36.70 -12.82
N GLU A 134 11.25 -37.90 -13.38
CA GLU A 134 12.32 -38.55 -14.14
C GLU A 134 11.94 -38.55 -15.63
N VAL A 135 12.73 -37.84 -16.44
CA VAL A 135 12.42 -37.51 -17.84
C VAL A 135 13.32 -38.30 -18.79
N THR A 136 12.72 -39.27 -19.48
CA THR A 136 13.38 -40.03 -20.57
C THR A 136 12.37 -40.28 -21.70
N PRO A 137 12.74 -40.09 -22.98
CA PRO A 137 13.96 -39.40 -23.44
C PRO A 137 13.87 -37.89 -23.21
N ILE A 138 15.02 -37.21 -23.20
CA ILE A 138 15.09 -35.75 -23.22
C ILE A 138 14.77 -35.28 -24.64
N ALA A 139 13.53 -34.85 -24.89
CA ALA A 139 13.06 -34.43 -26.21
C ALA A 139 13.70 -33.12 -26.70
N SER A 140 14.01 -32.22 -25.77
CA SER A 140 14.62 -30.91 -26.01
C SER A 140 15.35 -30.43 -24.75
N SER A 141 16.27 -29.48 -24.91
CA SER A 141 16.98 -28.82 -23.81
C SER A 141 16.06 -27.88 -23.01
N ARG A 142 15.19 -27.11 -23.68
CA ARG A 142 14.10 -26.36 -23.04
C ARG A 142 12.82 -27.19 -23.07
N GLN A 143 12.20 -27.44 -21.92
CA GLN A 143 10.91 -28.14 -21.80
C GLN A 143 9.92 -27.30 -20.99
N VAL A 144 8.62 -27.58 -21.15
CA VAL A 144 7.53 -26.86 -20.47
C VAL A 144 6.99 -27.68 -19.32
N ILE A 145 6.98 -27.10 -18.12
CA ILE A 145 6.31 -27.65 -16.94
C ILE A 145 5.14 -26.75 -16.56
N SER A 146 4.01 -27.35 -16.23
CA SER A 146 2.74 -26.65 -15.99
C SER A 146 2.04 -27.13 -14.72
N VAL A 147 1.30 -26.23 -14.09
CA VAL A 147 0.58 -26.44 -12.83
C VAL A 147 -0.81 -25.84 -12.94
N SER A 148 -1.81 -26.57 -12.48
CA SER A 148 -3.21 -26.10 -12.44
C SER A 148 -3.92 -26.63 -11.20
N LYS A 149 -4.69 -25.76 -10.54
CA LYS A 149 -5.45 -26.05 -9.32
C LYS A 149 -6.71 -25.18 -9.28
N PRO A 150 -7.91 -25.72 -9.06
CA PRO A 150 -9.10 -24.90 -8.87
C PRO A 150 -8.96 -23.94 -7.67
N GLY A 151 -9.43 -22.71 -7.82
CA GLY A 151 -9.23 -21.61 -6.87
C GLY A 151 -7.91 -20.85 -7.06
N TYR A 152 -7.15 -21.13 -8.13
CA TYR A 152 -5.83 -20.54 -8.41
C TYR A 152 -5.60 -20.35 -9.91
N LEU A 153 -4.92 -19.25 -10.27
CA LEU A 153 -4.48 -19.03 -11.64
C LEU A 153 -3.51 -20.15 -12.07
N SER A 154 -3.76 -20.74 -13.24
CA SER A 154 -2.91 -21.81 -13.78
C SER A 154 -1.62 -21.23 -14.36
N SER A 155 -0.48 -21.90 -14.10
CA SER A 155 0.85 -21.35 -14.38
C SER A 155 1.72 -22.32 -15.18
N GLN A 156 2.64 -21.77 -15.96
CA GLN A 156 3.64 -22.51 -16.75
C GLN A 156 5.02 -21.88 -16.56
N ARG A 157 6.04 -22.72 -16.40
CA ARG A 157 7.46 -22.31 -16.46
C ARG A 157 8.21 -23.17 -17.47
N ALA A 158 9.27 -22.62 -18.03
CA ALA A 158 10.26 -23.35 -18.81
C ALA A 158 11.30 -24.00 -17.89
N VAL A 159 11.92 -25.07 -18.37
CA VAL A 159 12.96 -25.81 -17.66
C VAL A 159 14.11 -26.07 -18.62
N HIS A 160 15.30 -25.59 -18.29
CA HIS A 160 16.51 -25.76 -19.09
C HIS A 160 17.34 -26.93 -18.58
N LEU A 161 17.27 -28.05 -19.29
CA LEU A 161 18.04 -29.26 -19.05
C LEU A 161 19.42 -29.14 -19.70
N SER A 162 20.37 -28.63 -18.92
CA SER A 162 21.76 -28.39 -19.33
C SER A 162 22.62 -29.66 -19.29
N ASP A 163 23.95 -29.52 -19.44
CA ASP A 163 24.94 -30.61 -19.41
C ASP A 163 24.78 -31.59 -18.23
N THR A 164 24.28 -31.12 -17.08
CA THR A 164 24.06 -31.93 -15.87
C THR A 164 22.74 -32.68 -15.83
N ARG A 165 21.83 -32.40 -16.76
CA ARG A 165 20.49 -33.01 -16.89
C ARG A 165 19.64 -32.92 -15.60
N GLN A 166 19.86 -31.90 -14.79
CA GLN A 166 19.07 -31.61 -13.58
C GLN A 166 18.54 -30.18 -13.62
N ALA A 167 17.33 -29.97 -13.07
CA ALA A 167 16.77 -28.64 -12.88
C ALA A 167 15.88 -28.55 -11.63
N HIS A 168 15.77 -27.33 -11.09
CA HIS A 168 14.87 -26.98 -9.99
C HIS A 168 14.04 -25.75 -10.38
N THR A 169 12.75 -25.74 -10.04
CA THR A 169 11.84 -24.64 -10.37
C THR A 169 10.78 -24.45 -9.29
N VAL A 170 10.37 -23.20 -9.04
CA VAL A 170 9.38 -22.88 -8.00
C VAL A 170 8.21 -22.16 -8.66
N PHE A 171 7.01 -22.67 -8.40
CA PHE A 171 5.76 -22.04 -8.75
C PHE A 171 5.20 -21.29 -7.53
N VAL A 172 4.83 -20.03 -7.73
CA VAL A 172 3.93 -19.29 -6.84
C VAL A 172 2.63 -19.12 -7.60
N LEU A 173 1.53 -19.64 -7.06
CA LEU A 173 0.19 -19.50 -7.64
C LEU A 173 -0.60 -18.42 -6.90
N ASP A 174 -1.06 -17.44 -7.64
CA ASP A 174 -2.06 -16.47 -7.19
C ASP A 174 -3.44 -17.15 -7.08
N ALA A 175 -4.22 -16.78 -6.06
CA ALA A 175 -5.59 -17.24 -5.92
C ALA A 175 -6.49 -16.62 -7.00
N GLU A 176 -7.58 -17.30 -7.36
CA GLU A 176 -8.57 -16.74 -8.29
C GLU A 176 -9.14 -15.40 -7.76
N ALA A 177 -9.02 -14.35 -8.57
CA ALA A 177 -9.47 -13.00 -8.23
C ALA A 177 -11.00 -12.96 -8.02
N GLN A 178 -11.50 -12.00 -7.24
CA GLN A 178 -12.94 -11.72 -7.22
C GLN A 178 -13.31 -10.98 -8.52
N PRO A 179 -14.37 -11.40 -9.23
CA PRO A 179 -14.73 -10.80 -10.51
C PRO A 179 -15.33 -9.40 -10.31
N LEU A 180 -14.81 -8.42 -11.04
CA LEU A 180 -15.47 -7.15 -11.27
C LEU A 180 -16.65 -7.38 -12.23
N SER A 181 -17.74 -6.62 -12.07
CA SER A 181 -18.96 -6.80 -12.88
C SER A 181 -19.27 -5.54 -13.68
N PHE A 182 -19.44 -5.68 -15.00
CA PHE A 182 -19.66 -4.58 -15.95
C PHE A 182 -20.77 -4.94 -16.94
N HIS A 183 -21.39 -3.96 -17.59
CA HIS A 183 -22.33 -4.17 -18.68
C HIS A 183 -21.75 -3.63 -20.00
N THR A 184 -21.71 -4.44 -21.05
CA THR A 184 -20.94 -4.14 -22.29
C THR A 184 -21.32 -2.86 -23.06
N VAL A 185 -22.47 -2.24 -22.76
CA VAL A 185 -22.93 -0.97 -23.36
C VAL A 185 -22.28 0.29 -22.76
N GLN A 186 -21.38 0.13 -21.79
CA GLN A 186 -20.59 1.24 -21.21
C GLN A 186 -19.09 1.12 -21.52
N GLY A 187 -18.70 0.10 -22.30
CA GLY A 187 -17.32 -0.38 -22.32
C GLY A 187 -16.93 -1.04 -20.99
N ILE A 188 -15.66 -1.43 -20.87
CA ILE A 188 -15.07 -1.99 -19.65
C ILE A 188 -13.76 -1.26 -19.39
N HIS A 189 -13.69 -0.54 -18.28
CA HIS A 189 -12.50 0.16 -17.80
C HIS A 189 -12.04 -0.51 -16.52
N ILE A 190 -10.79 -0.99 -16.48
CA ILE A 190 -10.19 -1.62 -15.30
C ILE A 190 -8.80 -1.07 -15.09
N SER A 191 -8.52 -0.64 -13.87
CA SER A 191 -7.24 -0.11 -13.43
C SER A 191 -6.68 -0.94 -12.28
N ASN A 192 -5.39 -0.77 -12.06
CA ASN A 192 -4.74 -1.03 -10.78
C ASN A 192 -3.53 -0.10 -10.67
N ARG A 193 -2.86 -0.15 -9.51
CA ARG A 193 -1.66 0.62 -9.14
C ARG A 193 -0.54 0.67 -10.21
N TYR A 194 -0.52 -0.24 -11.19
CA TYR A 194 0.55 -0.34 -12.19
C TYR A 194 0.09 -0.45 -13.66
N MET A 195 -1.14 -0.91 -13.93
CA MET A 195 -1.62 -1.20 -15.30
C MET A 195 -3.10 -0.85 -15.46
N ARG A 196 -3.50 -0.51 -16.70
CA ARG A 196 -4.91 -0.26 -17.07
C ARG A 196 -5.33 -1.09 -18.29
N VAL A 197 -6.63 -1.31 -18.39
CA VAL A 197 -7.33 -2.04 -19.45
C VAL A 197 -8.56 -1.23 -19.85
N HIS A 198 -8.73 -0.94 -21.14
CA HIS A 198 -9.94 -0.38 -21.70
C HIS A 198 -10.43 -1.23 -22.87
N ILE A 199 -11.64 -1.78 -22.74
CA ILE A 199 -12.35 -2.50 -23.80
C ILE A 199 -13.52 -1.59 -24.22
N PRO A 200 -13.63 -1.15 -25.48
CA PRO A 200 -14.71 -0.26 -25.92
C PRO A 200 -16.10 -0.94 -25.98
N GLU A 201 -17.13 -0.14 -26.35
CA GLU A 201 -18.53 -0.55 -26.30
C GLU A 201 -18.85 -1.73 -27.23
N GLY A 202 -19.41 -2.81 -26.67
CA GLY A 202 -19.88 -3.97 -27.45
C GLY A 202 -18.76 -4.80 -28.11
N ASP A 203 -17.51 -4.65 -27.70
CA ASP A 203 -16.32 -5.27 -28.31
C ASP A 203 -16.04 -6.71 -27.83
N LEU A 204 -17.07 -7.43 -27.38
CA LEU A 204 -16.95 -8.82 -26.93
C LEU A 204 -17.72 -9.78 -27.85
N GLN A 205 -17.17 -10.98 -27.99
CA GLN A 205 -17.84 -12.13 -28.59
C GLN A 205 -17.90 -13.30 -27.61
N ASP A 206 -18.90 -14.16 -27.79
CA ASP A 206 -19.01 -15.40 -27.02
C ASP A 206 -18.10 -16.52 -27.57
N ALA A 207 -18.15 -17.69 -26.92
CA ALA A 207 -17.39 -18.87 -27.36
C ALA A 207 -17.88 -19.50 -28.69
N GLN A 208 -18.88 -18.93 -29.35
CA GLN A 208 -19.36 -19.32 -30.68
C GLN A 208 -18.90 -18.32 -31.76
N GLY A 209 -18.50 -17.10 -31.37
CA GLY A 209 -18.11 -16.01 -32.26
C GLY A 209 -19.28 -15.07 -32.62
N ASP A 210 -20.38 -15.14 -31.88
CA ASP A 210 -21.49 -14.18 -31.99
C ASP A 210 -21.25 -13.00 -31.02
N ASP A 211 -21.67 -11.78 -31.41
CA ASP A 211 -21.45 -10.55 -30.63
C ASP A 211 -22.23 -10.58 -29.30
N TYR A 212 -21.53 -10.30 -28.19
CA TYR A 212 -22.06 -10.42 -26.83
C TYR A 212 -22.54 -9.08 -26.25
N ALA A 213 -23.83 -9.01 -25.91
CA ALA A 213 -24.44 -7.87 -25.23
C ALA A 213 -25.09 -8.31 -23.89
N GLY A 214 -24.54 -7.86 -22.77
CA GLY A 214 -25.02 -8.24 -21.44
C GLY A 214 -24.07 -7.89 -20.29
N ASP A 215 -24.30 -8.52 -19.15
CA ASP A 215 -23.47 -8.43 -17.94
C ASP A 215 -22.26 -9.38 -18.01
N VAL A 216 -21.09 -8.86 -17.68
CA VAL A 216 -19.78 -9.54 -17.79
C VAL A 216 -19.09 -9.55 -16.43
N ARG A 217 -18.53 -10.71 -16.06
CA ARG A 217 -17.61 -10.88 -14.94
C ARG A 217 -16.18 -10.88 -15.47
N VAL A 218 -15.36 -9.96 -14.98
CA VAL A 218 -13.97 -9.77 -15.42
C VAL A 218 -13.01 -10.06 -14.27
N TYR A 219 -12.04 -10.92 -14.54
CA TYR A 219 -10.95 -11.27 -13.62
C TYR A 219 -9.66 -10.67 -14.18
N VAL A 220 -8.94 -9.88 -13.38
CA VAL A 220 -7.66 -9.27 -13.80
C VAL A 220 -6.58 -9.61 -12.79
N TYR A 221 -5.40 -9.94 -13.31
CA TYR A 221 -4.18 -10.23 -12.58
C TYR A 221 -3.10 -9.29 -13.12
N GLY A 222 -2.24 -8.75 -12.25
CA GLY A 222 -1.22 -7.77 -12.62
C GLY A 222 -0.06 -7.80 -11.64
N HIS A 223 1.15 -7.93 -12.15
CA HIS A 223 2.36 -8.12 -11.37
C HIS A 223 3.52 -7.24 -11.82
N THR A 224 4.41 -6.88 -10.90
CA THR A 224 5.56 -6.00 -11.19
C THR A 224 6.89 -6.50 -10.63
N PRO A 225 8.03 -6.08 -11.22
CA PRO A 225 9.39 -6.33 -10.72
C PRO A 225 9.64 -6.08 -9.23
N ALA A 226 8.82 -5.23 -8.58
CA ALA A 226 8.93 -4.94 -7.15
C ALA A 226 8.42 -6.09 -6.25
N GLU A 227 7.58 -7.00 -6.76
CA GLU A 227 7.14 -8.17 -5.99
C GLU A 227 8.30 -9.14 -5.76
N THR A 228 8.56 -9.49 -4.49
CA THR A 228 9.60 -10.47 -4.11
C THR A 228 9.41 -11.88 -4.68
N SER A 229 8.22 -12.16 -5.23
CA SER A 229 7.83 -13.40 -5.91
C SER A 229 7.69 -13.26 -7.44
N PHE A 230 7.89 -12.07 -8.02
CA PHE A 230 7.62 -11.76 -9.44
C PHE A 230 8.19 -12.80 -10.41
N GLY A 231 9.48 -13.12 -10.29
CA GLY A 231 10.14 -14.11 -11.17
C GLY A 231 9.58 -15.53 -11.07
N HIS A 232 8.90 -15.89 -9.97
CA HIS A 232 8.20 -17.19 -9.83
C HIS A 232 6.78 -17.16 -10.40
N LYS A 233 6.15 -15.99 -10.47
CA LYS A 233 4.82 -15.78 -11.08
C LYS A 233 4.88 -15.60 -12.59
N MET A 234 5.93 -14.94 -13.09
CA MET A 234 6.11 -14.60 -14.51
C MET A 234 5.90 -15.82 -15.42
N PRO A 235 4.94 -15.77 -16.38
CA PRO A 235 4.76 -16.81 -17.39
C PRO A 235 6.06 -17.18 -18.11
N GLY A 236 6.34 -18.48 -18.19
CA GLY A 236 7.60 -19.02 -18.70
C GLY A 236 8.75 -18.99 -17.68
N GLY A 237 8.79 -18.02 -16.77
CA GLY A 237 9.76 -17.93 -15.67
C GLY A 237 11.21 -17.62 -16.08
N ASP A 238 11.61 -18.00 -17.29
CA ASP A 238 12.95 -17.77 -17.88
C ASP A 238 13.05 -16.43 -18.63
N PHE A 239 11.93 -15.68 -18.72
CA PHE A 239 11.83 -14.37 -19.36
C PHE A 239 12.44 -14.36 -20.79
N MET A 240 12.14 -15.40 -21.56
CA MET A 240 12.51 -15.53 -22.97
C MET A 240 11.31 -15.21 -23.86
N GLY A 241 11.57 -14.46 -24.93
CA GLY A 241 10.59 -14.17 -25.97
C GLY A 241 11.14 -14.40 -27.38
N ARG A 242 10.31 -14.15 -28.40
CA ARG A 242 10.67 -14.19 -29.82
C ARG A 242 10.19 -12.95 -30.54
N ASP A 243 11.11 -12.25 -31.21
CA ASP A 243 10.84 -11.01 -31.94
C ASP A 243 10.03 -11.24 -33.24
N THR A 244 9.55 -10.17 -33.88
CA THR A 244 8.83 -10.24 -35.16
C THR A 244 9.68 -10.74 -36.34
N SER A 245 11.00 -10.87 -36.18
CA SER A 245 11.91 -11.47 -37.16
C SER A 245 12.12 -12.97 -36.93
N GLY A 246 11.57 -13.53 -35.85
CA GLY A 246 11.70 -14.94 -35.48
C GLY A 246 12.92 -15.27 -34.61
N ASN A 247 13.67 -14.28 -34.11
CA ASN A 247 14.82 -14.51 -33.22
C ASN A 247 14.37 -14.64 -31.77
N ASP A 248 14.94 -15.61 -31.04
CA ASP A 248 14.78 -15.70 -29.59
C ASP A 248 15.56 -14.56 -28.89
N VAL A 249 14.95 -13.90 -27.90
CA VAL A 249 15.48 -12.74 -27.17
C VAL A 249 15.24 -12.87 -25.67
N SER A 250 16.03 -12.17 -24.86
CA SER A 250 15.83 -12.08 -23.40
C SER A 250 15.10 -10.79 -23.05
N LEU A 251 13.98 -10.88 -22.34
CA LEU A 251 13.17 -9.72 -21.95
C LEU A 251 13.70 -9.04 -20.68
N LEU A 252 13.78 -7.70 -20.70
CA LEU A 252 13.97 -6.86 -19.50
C LEU A 252 12.60 -6.37 -19.02
N SER A 253 12.06 -7.06 -18.00
CA SER A 253 10.64 -6.95 -17.70
C SER A 253 10.24 -5.74 -16.86
N GLN A 254 9.14 -5.10 -17.26
CA GLN A 254 8.51 -3.98 -16.56
C GLN A 254 7.35 -4.42 -15.66
N GLY A 255 6.81 -5.62 -15.92
CA GLY A 255 5.58 -6.14 -15.33
C GLY A 255 4.81 -6.96 -16.35
N PHE A 256 3.75 -7.63 -15.92
CA PHE A 256 2.81 -8.30 -16.82
C PHE A 256 1.40 -8.32 -16.22
N MET A 257 0.41 -8.44 -17.09
CA MET A 257 -0.99 -8.62 -16.69
C MET A 257 -1.66 -9.76 -17.47
N TYR A 258 -2.81 -10.20 -16.96
CA TYR A 258 -3.73 -11.12 -17.62
C TYR A 258 -5.17 -10.73 -17.30
N ALA A 259 -6.05 -10.78 -18.29
CA ALA A 259 -7.49 -10.58 -18.13
C ALA A 259 -8.24 -11.80 -18.67
N HIS A 260 -9.30 -12.21 -17.96
CA HIS A 260 -10.23 -13.29 -18.34
C HIS A 260 -11.66 -12.80 -18.11
N LEU A 261 -12.57 -13.13 -19.03
CA LEU A 261 -13.93 -12.61 -19.06
C LEU A 261 -14.94 -13.76 -19.17
N GLU A 262 -16.03 -13.67 -18.42
CA GLU A 262 -17.14 -14.64 -18.43
C GLU A 262 -18.49 -13.92 -18.45
N ASP A 263 -19.51 -14.58 -19.01
CA ASP A 263 -20.90 -14.22 -18.75
C ASP A 263 -21.32 -14.55 -17.29
N LEU A 264 -22.55 -14.22 -16.90
CA LEU A 264 -23.10 -14.60 -15.58
C LEU A 264 -23.30 -16.12 -15.39
N SER A 265 -23.14 -16.94 -16.43
CA SER A 265 -23.28 -18.41 -16.38
C SER A 265 -21.94 -19.14 -16.21
N GLY A 266 -20.81 -18.47 -16.47
CA GLY A 266 -19.47 -19.07 -16.47
C GLY A 266 -18.96 -19.49 -17.86
N ASN A 267 -19.60 -19.02 -18.94
CA ASN A 267 -19.09 -19.20 -20.30
C ASN A 267 -18.02 -18.14 -20.60
N PRO A 268 -16.86 -18.49 -21.18
CA PRO A 268 -15.81 -17.53 -21.49
C PRO A 268 -16.20 -16.62 -22.67
N LEU A 269 -15.79 -15.36 -22.59
CA LEU A 269 -15.91 -14.35 -23.65
C LEU A 269 -14.54 -14.00 -24.23
N GLN A 270 -14.49 -13.41 -25.42
CA GLN A 270 -13.28 -12.96 -26.11
C GLN A 270 -13.45 -11.54 -26.68
N LEU A 271 -12.33 -10.87 -27.00
CA LEU A 271 -12.36 -9.61 -27.76
C LEU A 271 -12.84 -9.86 -29.20
N HIS A 272 -13.57 -8.90 -29.75
CA HIS A 272 -13.99 -8.92 -31.14
C HIS A 272 -12.77 -8.68 -32.08
N PRO A 273 -12.54 -9.51 -33.12
CA PRO A 273 -11.30 -9.47 -33.91
C PRO A 273 -10.91 -8.11 -34.53
N ASP A 274 -11.88 -7.33 -35.01
CA ASP A 274 -11.62 -6.01 -35.61
C ASP A 274 -11.60 -4.84 -34.59
N ARG A 275 -11.80 -5.12 -33.29
CA ARG A 275 -12.08 -4.09 -32.27
C ARG A 275 -11.24 -4.37 -31.00
N PRO A 276 -9.97 -3.91 -30.97
CA PRO A 276 -9.00 -4.26 -29.94
C PRO A 276 -9.22 -3.52 -28.62
N ALA A 277 -8.73 -4.11 -27.53
CA ALA A 277 -8.65 -3.43 -26.24
C ALA A 277 -7.34 -2.64 -26.12
N THR A 278 -7.37 -1.54 -25.38
CA THR A 278 -6.18 -0.77 -25.01
C THR A 278 -5.62 -1.26 -23.67
N LEU A 279 -4.31 -1.51 -23.60
CA LEU A 279 -3.58 -1.76 -22.36
C LEU A 279 -2.62 -0.59 -22.08
N GLU A 280 -2.53 -0.19 -20.81
CA GLU A 280 -1.52 0.77 -20.34
C GLU A 280 -0.63 0.14 -19.26
N PHE A 281 0.68 0.34 -19.34
CA PHE A 281 1.66 -0.15 -18.37
C PHE A 281 2.46 1.02 -17.79
N HIS A 282 2.48 1.18 -16.46
CA HIS A 282 3.26 2.21 -15.79
C HIS A 282 4.75 1.84 -15.79
N ILE A 283 5.61 2.78 -16.17
CA ILE A 283 7.07 2.60 -16.19
C ILE A 283 7.62 2.76 -14.77
N PRO A 284 8.26 1.74 -14.17
CA PRO A 284 8.85 1.85 -12.84
C PRO A 284 9.89 2.98 -12.76
N GLN A 285 9.90 3.73 -11.64
CA GLN A 285 10.69 4.96 -11.50
C GLN A 285 12.19 4.77 -11.82
N GLU A 286 12.77 3.64 -11.41
CA GLU A 286 14.15 3.24 -11.70
C GLU A 286 14.47 3.16 -13.20
N GLN A 287 13.48 2.87 -14.05
CA GLN A 287 13.64 2.62 -15.48
C GLN A 287 13.22 3.81 -16.36
N ILE A 288 12.53 4.82 -15.81
CA ILE A 288 12.16 6.07 -16.53
C ILE A 288 13.40 6.75 -17.14
N GLY A 289 14.53 6.75 -16.45
CA GLY A 289 15.78 7.30 -16.95
C GLY A 289 16.35 6.55 -18.16
N ALA A 290 16.27 5.22 -18.15
CA ALA A 290 16.77 4.35 -19.23
C ALA A 290 15.86 4.38 -20.47
N LEU A 291 14.55 4.45 -20.27
CA LEU A 291 13.53 4.56 -21.34
C LEU A 291 13.26 6.01 -21.76
N SER A 292 14.02 6.98 -21.24
CA SER A 292 13.77 8.42 -21.42
C SER A 292 13.71 8.89 -22.88
N SER A 293 14.46 8.23 -23.78
CA SER A 293 14.51 8.49 -25.22
C SER A 293 13.72 7.48 -26.09
N VAL A 294 13.06 6.49 -25.47
CA VAL A 294 12.33 5.43 -26.17
C VAL A 294 10.86 5.83 -26.31
N MET A 295 10.39 5.98 -27.55
CA MET A 295 9.00 6.35 -27.87
C MET A 295 8.07 5.15 -28.08
N GLU A 296 8.62 4.01 -28.52
CA GLU A 296 7.88 2.75 -28.69
C GLU A 296 8.62 1.61 -27.98
N VAL A 297 7.88 0.78 -27.25
CA VAL A 297 8.39 -0.44 -26.60
C VAL A 297 7.63 -1.65 -27.17
N PRO A 298 8.30 -2.76 -27.52
CA PRO A 298 7.62 -3.98 -27.97
C PRO A 298 6.56 -4.51 -26.98
N LEU A 299 5.40 -4.89 -27.51
CA LEU A 299 4.27 -5.49 -26.80
C LEU A 299 4.21 -6.98 -27.13
N TRP A 300 4.21 -7.85 -26.11
CA TRP A 300 4.28 -9.30 -26.27
C TRP A 300 3.11 -10.00 -25.59
N HIS A 301 2.61 -11.06 -26.23
CA HIS A 301 1.70 -12.02 -25.60
C HIS A 301 2.44 -13.27 -25.14
N TYR A 302 1.92 -14.00 -24.15
CA TYR A 302 2.47 -15.30 -23.77
C TYR A 302 1.78 -16.48 -24.50
N ASP A 303 2.52 -17.15 -25.38
CA ASP A 303 2.09 -18.40 -26.02
C ASP A 303 2.26 -19.58 -25.04
N THR A 304 1.14 -20.14 -24.58
CA THR A 304 1.07 -21.27 -23.63
C THR A 304 1.35 -22.65 -24.26
N THR A 305 1.56 -22.72 -25.58
CA THR A 305 1.98 -23.93 -26.32
C THR A 305 3.50 -23.95 -26.50
N GLN A 306 4.10 -22.81 -26.84
CA GLN A 306 5.56 -22.64 -26.93
C GLN A 306 6.22 -22.31 -25.58
N ALA A 307 5.42 -21.90 -24.58
CA ALA A 307 5.84 -21.30 -23.32
C ALA A 307 6.83 -20.14 -23.53
N LEU A 308 6.53 -19.25 -24.47
CA LEU A 308 7.38 -18.11 -24.87
C LEU A 308 6.53 -16.85 -25.01
N TRP A 309 7.15 -15.70 -24.75
CA TRP A 309 6.57 -14.41 -25.08
C TRP A 309 6.78 -14.12 -26.57
N ILE A 310 5.71 -13.86 -27.32
CA ILE A 310 5.75 -13.58 -28.76
C ILE A 310 5.46 -12.11 -28.98
N GLN A 311 6.35 -11.41 -29.70
CA GLN A 311 6.11 -10.01 -30.04
C GLN A 311 4.98 -9.92 -31.06
N GLU A 312 3.90 -9.21 -30.71
CA GLU A 312 2.75 -8.98 -31.60
C GLU A 312 2.72 -7.55 -32.13
N ALA A 313 3.08 -6.57 -31.29
CA ALA A 313 2.95 -5.14 -31.61
C ALA A 313 4.03 -4.29 -30.91
N SER A 314 3.80 -2.98 -30.86
CA SER A 314 4.47 -2.02 -29.98
C SER A 314 3.43 -1.23 -29.16
N ALA A 315 3.89 -0.65 -28.06
CA ALA A 315 3.16 0.30 -27.22
C ALA A 315 3.87 1.66 -27.26
N GLU A 316 3.11 2.74 -27.45
CA GLU A 316 3.61 4.12 -27.48
C GLU A 316 3.80 4.66 -26.05
N ARG A 317 4.90 5.39 -25.81
CA ARG A 317 5.18 5.97 -24.50
C ARG A 317 4.50 7.33 -24.33
N ILE A 318 3.46 7.35 -23.50
CA ILE A 318 2.74 8.56 -23.10
C ILE A 318 3.14 8.94 -21.66
N GLY A 319 4.17 9.79 -21.54
CA GLY A 319 4.69 10.28 -20.26
C GLY A 319 5.39 9.20 -19.43
N THR A 320 4.67 8.64 -18.45
CA THR A 320 5.09 7.51 -17.59
C THR A 320 4.36 6.21 -17.92
N MET A 321 3.43 6.21 -18.87
CA MET A 321 2.72 5.00 -19.34
C MET A 321 3.27 4.52 -20.69
N LEU A 322 3.17 3.21 -20.94
CA LEU A 322 3.30 2.58 -22.25
C LEU A 322 1.92 2.08 -22.67
N VAL A 323 1.38 2.59 -23.78
CA VAL A 323 -0.01 2.36 -24.23
C VAL A 323 0.00 1.54 -25.51
N GLY A 324 -0.58 0.34 -25.47
CA GLY A 324 -0.62 -0.63 -26.58
C GLY A 324 -2.03 -1.13 -26.87
N GLN A 325 -2.24 -1.68 -28.07
CA GLN A 325 -3.50 -2.30 -28.48
C GLN A 325 -3.35 -3.83 -28.51
N VAL A 326 -4.35 -4.55 -28.01
CA VAL A 326 -4.36 -6.03 -27.95
C VAL A 326 -5.60 -6.63 -28.60
N SER A 327 -5.39 -7.71 -29.35
CA SER A 327 -6.44 -8.36 -30.16
C SER A 327 -7.07 -9.60 -29.51
N HIS A 328 -6.53 -10.09 -28.38
CA HIS A 328 -7.01 -11.28 -27.67
C HIS A 328 -6.63 -11.27 -26.18
N PHE A 329 -7.25 -12.18 -25.41
CA PHE A 329 -6.96 -12.37 -23.98
C PHE A 329 -5.85 -13.40 -23.75
N SER A 330 -4.68 -12.90 -23.37
CA SER A 330 -3.50 -13.67 -22.96
C SER A 330 -2.76 -12.92 -21.85
N PHE A 331 -1.66 -13.47 -21.34
CA PHE A 331 -0.74 -12.65 -20.55
C PHE A 331 -0.04 -11.66 -21.47
N TRP A 332 0.05 -10.40 -21.07
CA TRP A 332 0.61 -9.29 -21.85
C TRP A 332 1.65 -8.49 -21.06
N ASN A 333 2.72 -8.04 -21.72
CA ASN A 333 3.77 -7.17 -21.16
C ASN A 333 4.37 -6.20 -22.20
N CYS A 334 4.96 -5.10 -21.72
CA CYS A 334 5.69 -4.11 -22.52
C CYS A 334 7.19 -4.14 -22.18
N ASP A 335 7.88 -5.19 -22.66
CA ASP A 335 9.25 -5.49 -22.26
C ASP A 335 10.28 -5.14 -23.35
N ALA A 336 11.43 -4.60 -22.93
CA ALA A 336 12.52 -4.30 -23.85
C ALA A 336 13.29 -5.60 -24.22
N PRO A 337 13.45 -5.92 -25.52
CA PRO A 337 14.22 -7.07 -25.96
C PRO A 337 15.71 -6.78 -25.88
N LEU A 338 16.45 -7.68 -25.23
CA LEU A 338 17.90 -7.69 -25.22
C LEU A 338 18.42 -8.96 -25.91
N PRO A 339 19.59 -8.92 -26.58
CA PRO A 339 20.14 -10.10 -27.22
C PRO A 339 20.36 -11.21 -26.19
N PRO A 340 20.05 -12.48 -26.51
CA PRO A 340 20.11 -13.55 -25.54
C PRO A 340 21.56 -13.91 -25.20
N ALA A 341 21.82 -14.21 -23.93
CA ALA A 341 23.02 -14.88 -23.47
C ALA A 341 22.65 -15.84 -22.33
N PHE A 342 23.57 -16.70 -21.94
CA PHE A 342 23.36 -17.68 -20.86
C PHE A 342 24.52 -17.68 -19.89
N ALA A 343 24.25 -17.82 -18.61
CA ALA A 343 25.25 -18.02 -17.56
C ALA A 343 25.16 -19.45 -17.03
N LYS A 344 26.31 -20.13 -16.88
CA LYS A 344 26.37 -21.46 -16.25
C LYS A 344 27.47 -21.55 -15.21
N GLY A 345 27.29 -22.43 -14.23
CA GLY A 345 28.27 -22.63 -13.16
C GLY A 345 27.78 -23.62 -12.10
N LYS A 346 28.50 -23.67 -10.98
CA LYS A 346 28.19 -24.54 -9.84
C LYS A 346 28.49 -23.87 -8.50
N PHE A 347 27.51 -23.86 -7.59
CA PHE A 347 27.69 -23.34 -6.24
C PHE A 347 28.25 -24.37 -5.27
N TYR A 348 29.08 -23.88 -4.35
CA TYR A 348 29.60 -24.58 -3.18
C TYR A 348 29.48 -23.67 -1.96
N LEU A 349 28.94 -24.20 -0.86
CA LEU A 349 28.98 -23.55 0.44
C LEU A 349 30.33 -23.84 1.10
N VAL A 350 31.01 -22.79 1.59
CA VAL A 350 32.25 -22.91 2.35
C VAL A 350 31.89 -23.12 3.82
N CYS A 351 32.11 -24.33 4.32
CA CYS A 351 31.75 -24.74 5.69
C CYS A 351 32.98 -24.83 6.63
N GLY A 352 34.11 -24.26 6.23
CA GLY A 352 35.40 -24.32 6.94
C GLY A 352 36.58 -24.19 5.97
N PRO A 353 37.82 -24.09 6.48
CA PRO A 353 39.01 -23.77 5.67
C PRO A 353 39.28 -24.76 4.52
N ASP A 354 38.90 -26.04 4.67
CA ASP A 354 39.10 -27.10 3.67
C ASP A 354 37.79 -27.84 3.30
N THR A 355 36.61 -27.29 3.64
CA THR A 355 35.32 -27.99 3.49
C THR A 355 34.37 -27.27 2.53
N LEU A 356 34.07 -27.93 1.41
CA LEU A 356 33.14 -27.48 0.38
C LEU A 356 31.93 -28.42 0.31
N VAL A 357 30.72 -27.87 0.49
CA VAL A 357 29.47 -28.64 0.38
C VAL A 357 28.68 -28.16 -0.82
N THR A 358 28.26 -29.06 -1.71
CA THR A 358 27.29 -28.72 -2.77
C THR A 358 25.93 -28.50 -2.13
N GLN A 359 25.45 -27.26 -2.12
CA GLN A 359 24.15 -26.90 -1.59
C GLN A 359 23.10 -26.94 -2.71
N SER A 360 21.93 -27.51 -2.40
CA SER A 360 20.83 -27.70 -3.33
C SER A 360 19.89 -26.48 -3.37
N SER A 361 19.21 -26.29 -4.50
CA SER A 361 18.08 -25.35 -4.63
C SER A 361 18.39 -23.89 -4.23
N ILE A 362 19.59 -23.41 -4.54
CA ILE A 362 19.99 -22.03 -4.27
C ILE A 362 19.18 -21.09 -5.16
N THR A 363 18.35 -20.25 -4.54
CA THR A 363 17.66 -19.16 -5.24
C THR A 363 18.65 -18.05 -5.58
N MET A 364 18.81 -17.80 -6.87
CA MET A 364 19.52 -16.67 -7.46
C MET A 364 18.49 -15.61 -7.86
N ARG A 365 18.76 -14.35 -7.55
CA ARG A 365 18.04 -13.20 -8.15
C ARG A 365 18.99 -12.35 -8.97
N SER A 366 18.52 -11.82 -10.09
CA SER A 366 19.19 -10.73 -10.81
C SER A 366 18.17 -9.83 -11.50
N GLY A 367 18.04 -8.60 -10.99
CA GLY A 367 16.88 -7.75 -11.26
C GLY A 367 15.56 -8.50 -10.96
N PRO A 368 14.52 -8.40 -11.81
CA PRO A 368 13.27 -9.13 -11.63
C PRO A 368 13.38 -10.66 -11.76
N ARG A 369 14.46 -11.18 -12.37
CA ARG A 369 14.60 -12.62 -12.67
C ARG A 369 14.93 -13.37 -11.38
N THR A 370 14.14 -14.40 -11.07
CA THR A 370 14.41 -15.32 -9.95
C THR A 370 14.46 -16.75 -10.48
N GLU A 371 15.61 -17.40 -10.29
CA GLU A 371 15.90 -18.76 -10.76
C GLU A 371 16.58 -19.58 -9.67
N ASN A 372 16.59 -20.91 -9.79
CA ASN A 372 17.09 -21.79 -8.74
C ASN A 372 18.14 -22.77 -9.27
N SER A 373 19.19 -23.06 -8.48
CA SER A 373 20.16 -24.09 -8.84
C SER A 373 19.53 -25.48 -8.81
N ALA A 374 20.06 -26.39 -9.63
CA ALA A 374 19.84 -27.82 -9.50
C ALA A 374 20.24 -28.34 -8.11
N HIS A 375 19.83 -29.57 -7.80
CA HIS A 375 20.07 -30.18 -6.50
C HIS A 375 21.57 -30.43 -6.21
N ASP A 376 22.39 -30.60 -7.24
CA ASP A 376 23.85 -30.72 -7.10
C ASP A 376 24.59 -29.37 -7.00
N GLY A 377 23.86 -28.25 -6.99
CA GLY A 377 24.39 -26.88 -6.99
C GLY A 377 24.69 -26.30 -8.38
N THR A 378 24.49 -27.04 -9.48
CA THR A 378 24.70 -26.49 -10.84
C THR A 378 23.57 -25.60 -11.31
N PHE A 379 23.87 -24.67 -12.22
CA PHE A 379 22.87 -23.81 -12.84
C PHE A 379 23.21 -23.53 -14.30
N PHE A 380 22.17 -23.26 -15.09
CA PHE A 380 22.21 -22.76 -16.45
C PHE A 380 20.99 -21.84 -16.63
N VAL A 381 21.20 -20.54 -16.74
CA VAL A 381 20.13 -19.54 -16.72
C VAL A 381 20.30 -18.50 -17.84
N PRO A 382 19.21 -18.05 -18.49
CA PRO A 382 19.27 -16.97 -19.46
C PRO A 382 19.53 -15.62 -18.77
N VAL A 383 20.43 -14.84 -19.36
CA VAL A 383 20.85 -13.52 -18.87
C VAL A 383 20.89 -12.52 -20.04
N PRO A 384 20.51 -11.25 -19.83
CA PRO A 384 20.53 -10.24 -20.87
C PRO A 384 21.97 -9.90 -21.28
N ALA A 385 22.27 -9.93 -22.58
CA ALA A 385 23.53 -9.40 -23.09
C ALA A 385 23.56 -7.86 -23.03
N THR A 386 24.77 -7.30 -22.92
CA THR A 386 25.02 -5.84 -23.08
C THR A 386 24.22 -4.88 -22.19
N ALA A 387 23.66 -5.36 -21.07
CA ALA A 387 22.93 -4.52 -20.12
C ALA A 387 23.81 -3.39 -19.50
N PRO A 388 23.23 -2.23 -19.14
CA PRO A 388 23.95 -1.17 -18.44
C PRO A 388 24.24 -1.57 -16.99
N SER A 389 25.48 -1.33 -16.52
CA SER A 389 26.03 -1.84 -15.25
C SER A 389 26.29 -3.38 -15.27
N PRO A 390 27.32 -3.91 -14.57
CA PRO A 390 27.57 -5.35 -14.54
C PRO A 390 26.46 -6.10 -13.80
N PHE A 391 26.00 -7.19 -14.41
CA PHE A 391 24.86 -7.99 -13.96
C PHE A 391 25.23 -8.79 -12.70
N SER A 392 24.39 -8.78 -11.67
CA SER A 392 24.72 -9.38 -10.37
C SER A 392 23.71 -10.43 -9.91
N PHE A 393 24.19 -11.62 -9.51
CA PHE A 393 23.35 -12.60 -8.80
C PHE A 393 23.48 -12.42 -7.28
N SER A 394 22.36 -12.21 -6.58
CA SER A 394 22.34 -12.28 -5.11
C SER A 394 21.95 -13.68 -4.63
N VAL A 395 22.67 -14.20 -3.64
CA VAL A 395 22.35 -15.43 -2.89
C VAL A 395 22.36 -15.08 -1.39
N GLY A 396 21.17 -14.86 -0.83
CA GLY A 396 21.05 -14.30 0.51
C GLY A 396 21.68 -12.90 0.57
N ALA A 397 22.75 -12.75 1.36
CA ALA A 397 23.53 -11.51 1.46
C ALA A 397 24.77 -11.45 0.55
N ASP A 398 25.21 -12.58 -0.03
CA ASP A 398 26.35 -12.62 -0.97
C ASP A 398 25.89 -12.13 -2.36
N VAL A 399 26.66 -11.22 -2.98
CA VAL A 399 26.34 -10.64 -4.31
C VAL A 399 27.49 -10.88 -5.29
N PHE A 400 27.24 -11.73 -6.28
CA PHE A 400 28.20 -12.13 -7.33
C PHE A 400 28.03 -11.25 -8.56
N THR A 401 28.95 -10.30 -8.77
CA THR A 401 28.93 -9.38 -9.91
C THR A 401 29.65 -9.98 -11.13
N ILE A 402 29.01 -9.95 -12.30
CA ILE A 402 29.48 -10.59 -13.54
C ILE A 402 29.57 -9.55 -14.67
N PRO A 403 30.63 -9.55 -15.50
CA PRO A 403 30.69 -8.71 -16.70
C PRO A 403 29.53 -9.03 -17.65
N ALA A 404 28.82 -8.00 -18.13
CA ALA A 404 27.70 -8.20 -19.06
C ALA A 404 28.14 -9.02 -20.29
N PRO A 405 27.52 -10.19 -20.56
CA PRO A 405 27.98 -11.08 -21.62
C PRO A 405 27.72 -10.49 -23.00
N ALA A 406 28.52 -10.94 -23.98
CA ALA A 406 28.30 -10.63 -25.38
C ALA A 406 27.11 -11.44 -25.94
N PRO A 407 26.37 -10.91 -26.94
CA PRO A 407 25.24 -11.61 -27.57
C PRO A 407 25.58 -13.04 -28.03
N GLY A 408 24.67 -13.98 -27.74
CA GLY A 408 24.78 -15.38 -28.13
C GLY A 408 25.83 -16.21 -27.39
N GLN A 409 26.49 -15.67 -26.35
CA GLN A 409 27.50 -16.40 -25.59
C GLN A 409 26.91 -17.19 -24.42
N ILE A 410 27.51 -18.35 -24.14
CA ILE A 410 27.38 -19.06 -22.87
C ILE A 410 28.60 -18.67 -22.02
N TYR A 411 28.37 -17.96 -20.92
CA TYR A 411 29.39 -17.53 -19.97
C TYR A 411 29.53 -18.58 -18.87
N ASP A 412 30.65 -19.30 -18.88
CA ASP A 412 30.98 -20.30 -17.86
C ASP A 412 31.69 -19.64 -16.67
N LEU A 413 31.00 -19.61 -15.53
CA LEU A 413 31.46 -19.04 -14.26
C LEU A 413 32.27 -20.05 -13.43
N GLY A 414 32.30 -21.32 -13.83
CA GLY A 414 32.92 -22.40 -13.07
C GLY A 414 32.31 -22.57 -11.68
N ASN A 415 33.18 -22.72 -10.67
CA ASN A 415 32.77 -22.94 -9.29
C ASN A 415 32.65 -21.60 -8.53
N LEU A 416 31.44 -21.30 -8.06
CA LEU A 416 31.13 -20.15 -7.20
C LEU A 416 31.06 -20.60 -5.74
N TYR A 417 31.56 -19.76 -4.82
CA TYR A 417 31.71 -20.07 -3.41
C TYR A 417 30.92 -19.09 -2.54
N ILE A 418 30.01 -19.62 -1.73
CA ILE A 418 29.13 -18.87 -0.81
C ILE A 418 29.71 -18.95 0.60
N ASN A 419 29.72 -17.83 1.34
CA ASN A 419 30.31 -17.75 2.67
C ASN A 419 29.25 -17.98 3.77
N GLY A 420 29.22 -19.19 4.34
CA GLY A 420 28.38 -19.53 5.48
C GLY A 420 28.85 -18.90 6.80
N SER A 421 28.59 -17.60 6.99
CA SER A 421 28.75 -16.82 8.24
C SER A 421 30.15 -16.79 8.91
N GLU A 422 30.80 -15.62 8.85
CA GLU A 422 31.91 -15.15 9.70
C GLU A 422 32.88 -16.17 10.33
N TYR A 423 33.88 -16.64 9.57
CA TYR A 423 35.24 -16.77 10.14
C TYR A 423 36.35 -16.74 9.08
N VAL A 424 37.15 -15.67 9.01
CA VAL A 424 38.41 -15.66 8.25
C VAL A 424 39.53 -14.91 8.99
N PRO A 425 40.47 -15.67 9.56
CA PRO A 425 41.87 -15.28 9.60
C PRO A 425 42.74 -16.23 8.75
N ALA A 426 43.05 -15.79 7.53
CA ALA A 426 44.30 -16.09 6.81
C ALA A 426 44.58 -17.51 6.25
N VAL A 427 43.60 -18.24 5.68
CA VAL A 427 43.88 -19.27 4.64
C VAL A 427 42.83 -19.27 3.51
N VAL A 428 43.08 -18.54 2.42
CA VAL A 428 42.92 -18.98 1.01
C VAL A 428 43.80 -18.07 0.15
N ALA A 429 44.90 -18.59 -0.41
CA ALA A 429 45.82 -17.82 -1.25
C ALA A 429 46.00 -18.37 -2.68
N ASN A 430 45.42 -19.54 -2.98
CA ASN A 430 45.72 -20.31 -4.21
C ASN A 430 44.48 -20.82 -4.98
N HIS A 431 43.27 -20.36 -4.63
CA HIS A 431 42.07 -20.59 -5.46
C HIS A 431 41.49 -19.24 -5.89
N ALA A 432 41.05 -19.15 -7.14
CA ALA A 432 40.80 -17.89 -7.83
C ALA A 432 39.46 -17.24 -7.44
N THR A 433 39.40 -16.62 -6.26
CA THR A 433 38.39 -15.60 -5.97
C THR A 433 38.56 -14.43 -6.94
N MET A 434 37.48 -13.97 -7.57
CA MET A 434 37.47 -12.70 -8.32
C MET A 434 37.62 -11.51 -7.35
N LYS A 435 38.86 -11.21 -6.96
CA LYS A 435 39.17 -9.95 -6.30
C LYS A 435 39.10 -8.80 -7.30
N THR A 436 38.38 -7.76 -6.92
CA THR A 436 38.23 -6.51 -7.65
C THR A 436 39.58 -5.87 -7.96
N SER A 437 39.91 -5.73 -9.25
CA SER A 437 41.14 -5.07 -9.72
C SER A 437 40.94 -4.39 -11.07
N LEU A 438 40.18 -3.30 -11.10
CA LEU A 438 40.20 -2.33 -12.19
C LEU A 438 41.03 -1.12 -11.78
N THR A 439 42.15 -0.87 -12.46
CA THR A 439 43.17 0.07 -12.01
C THR A 439 42.84 1.51 -12.44
N LEU A 440 42.74 2.43 -11.47
CA LEU A 440 42.77 3.88 -11.71
C LEU A 440 44.01 4.50 -11.03
N PRO A 441 44.73 5.44 -11.67
CA PRO A 441 45.93 6.06 -11.11
C PRO A 441 45.62 7.35 -10.32
N GLY A 442 45.92 7.37 -9.03
CA GLY A 442 45.86 8.57 -8.17
C GLY A 442 45.93 8.22 -6.69
N THR A 443 46.88 8.80 -5.94
CA THR A 443 47.26 8.36 -4.58
C THR A 443 46.78 9.30 -3.47
N TYR A 444 46.61 8.75 -2.26
CA TYR A 444 46.74 9.26 -0.87
C TYR A 444 45.52 8.81 -0.01
N VAL A 445 45.56 7.92 1.01
CA VAL A 445 46.45 7.70 2.19
C VAL A 445 46.21 8.77 3.27
N ILE A 446 45.87 8.51 4.55
CA ILE A 446 45.95 7.34 5.49
C ILE A 446 44.55 7.05 6.15
N ASP A 447 44.24 6.18 7.14
CA ASP A 447 44.97 5.27 8.08
C ASP A 447 44.07 4.08 8.55
N ILE A 448 44.48 3.22 9.52
CA ILE A 448 43.68 2.09 10.08
C ILE A 448 43.85 1.87 11.61
N SER A 449 42.76 1.79 12.41
CA SER A 449 42.63 1.07 13.72
C SER A 449 41.24 1.34 14.38
N ALA A 450 40.61 0.48 15.22
CA ALA A 450 40.79 -0.94 15.57
C ALA A 450 39.48 -1.53 16.21
N PHE A 451 39.38 -2.87 16.32
CA PHE A 451 38.27 -3.68 16.91
C PHE A 451 38.76 -4.43 18.20
N PRO A 452 37.96 -5.21 18.99
CA PRO A 452 36.49 -5.47 19.12
C PRO A 452 36.04 -5.37 20.62
N PRO A 453 35.15 -6.21 21.25
CA PRO A 453 33.84 -6.85 20.91
C PRO A 453 32.68 -6.50 21.92
N THR A 454 31.48 -7.11 21.76
CA THR A 454 30.35 -7.16 22.75
C THR A 454 30.34 -8.48 23.57
N PRO A 455 29.47 -8.71 24.61
CA PRO A 455 28.15 -9.37 24.36
C PRO A 455 26.97 -9.28 25.43
N TYR A 456 25.72 -9.18 24.93
CA TYR A 456 24.47 -9.90 25.31
C TYR A 456 23.62 -9.76 26.63
N TYR A 457 22.40 -10.34 26.56
CA TYR A 457 21.12 -10.10 27.27
C TYR A 457 20.51 -11.37 27.95
N SER A 458 19.37 -11.25 28.66
CA SER A 458 18.33 -12.31 28.79
C SER A 458 16.89 -11.77 29.01
N TYR A 459 15.85 -12.63 28.86
CA TYR A 459 14.41 -12.30 28.71
C TYR A 459 13.47 -13.30 29.43
N SER A 460 12.14 -13.04 29.49
CA SER A 460 11.10 -14.06 29.72
C SER A 460 9.70 -13.68 29.16
N LEU A 461 8.85 -14.68 28.87
CA LEU A 461 7.50 -14.62 28.25
C LEU A 461 6.48 -15.44 29.13
N ASN A 462 5.23 -15.83 28.79
CA ASN A 462 4.38 -15.81 27.59
C ASN A 462 2.87 -16.00 27.98
N GLY A 463 1.89 -15.78 27.08
CA GLY A 463 0.49 -16.23 27.27
C GLY A 463 -0.58 -15.67 26.31
N LEU A 464 -1.48 -16.53 25.80
CA LEU A 464 -2.60 -16.20 24.89
C LEU A 464 -3.93 -16.88 25.32
N ASN A 465 -5.07 -16.28 24.96
CA ASN A 465 -6.38 -16.97 24.87
C ASN A 465 -7.41 -16.13 24.09
N TYR A 466 -8.40 -16.79 23.47
CA TYR A 466 -9.48 -16.16 22.69
C TYR A 466 -10.86 -16.60 23.22
N GLN A 467 -11.74 -15.66 23.55
CA GLN A 467 -13.19 -15.88 23.71
C GLN A 467 -13.98 -14.61 23.39
N THR A 468 -15.21 -14.79 22.91
CA THR A 468 -16.15 -13.71 22.57
C THR A 468 -17.17 -13.47 23.69
N SER A 469 -17.25 -12.25 24.23
CA SER A 469 -18.52 -11.67 24.71
C SER A 469 -18.44 -10.17 25.00
N SER A 470 -19.62 -9.55 24.86
CA SER A 470 -20.04 -8.17 25.12
C SER A 470 -19.34 -7.30 26.18
N ARG A 471 -19.13 -6.03 25.79
CA ARG A 471 -19.24 -4.77 26.58
C ARG A 471 -18.48 -4.63 27.91
N PHE A 472 -17.62 -3.61 27.96
CA PHE A 472 -17.94 -2.40 28.73
C PHE A 472 -17.38 -1.15 28.03
N ASP A 473 -18.11 -0.03 28.08
CA ASP A 473 -17.83 1.18 27.30
C ASP A 473 -16.82 2.13 27.99
N GLY A 474 -16.02 2.87 27.20
CA GLY A 474 -15.09 3.86 27.75
C GLY A 474 -14.14 4.55 26.76
N LEU A 475 -14.67 5.50 25.96
CA LEU A 475 -14.02 6.70 25.37
C LEU A 475 -12.50 6.62 25.00
N ASN A 476 -12.06 6.81 23.75
CA ASN A 476 -12.61 7.66 22.68
C ASN A 476 -12.62 6.96 21.31
N SER A 477 -13.64 7.29 20.50
CA SER A 477 -13.66 7.03 19.06
C SER A 477 -12.84 8.08 18.30
N TYR A 478 -11.82 7.66 17.55
CA TYR A 478 -11.23 8.49 16.50
C TYR A 478 -12.04 8.34 15.22
N VAL A 479 -13.01 9.26 15.04
CA VAL A 479 -13.58 9.60 13.73
C VAL A 479 -13.10 11.03 13.48
N THR A 480 -12.24 11.25 12.49
CA THR A 480 -11.47 12.50 12.34
C THR A 480 -12.21 13.57 11.53
N ASP A 481 -13.40 13.96 11.99
CA ASP A 481 -14.01 15.24 11.61
C ASP A 481 -13.40 16.38 12.45
N SER A 482 -12.51 17.20 11.90
CA SER A 482 -12.22 18.58 12.38
C SER A 482 -11.26 19.34 11.46
N ALA A 483 -11.80 20.25 10.63
CA ALA A 483 -11.01 21.33 10.05
C ALA A 483 -10.81 22.46 11.09
N TYR A 484 -9.56 22.82 11.40
CA TYR A 484 -9.24 23.81 12.43
C TYR A 484 -9.05 25.23 11.84
N ILE A 485 -10.09 26.07 11.88
CA ILE A 485 -9.96 27.50 11.57
C ILE A 485 -9.65 28.30 12.84
N LYS A 486 -8.41 28.80 12.93
CA LYS A 486 -7.83 29.52 14.06
C LYS A 486 -8.18 31.02 14.03
N TYR A 487 -9.27 31.41 14.71
CA TYR A 487 -9.61 32.82 14.92
C TYR A 487 -8.69 33.48 15.97
N THR A 488 -8.25 34.70 15.68
CA THR A 488 -7.54 35.58 16.62
C THR A 488 -8.35 36.86 16.88
N GLY A 489 -8.66 37.13 18.14
CA GLY A 489 -9.37 38.33 18.59
C GLY A 489 -9.19 38.56 20.09
N PRO A 490 -9.29 39.79 20.61
CA PRO A 490 -8.67 40.12 21.91
C PRO A 490 -9.47 39.72 23.16
N ASP A 491 -10.79 39.59 23.06
CA ASP A 491 -11.67 39.58 24.25
C ASP A 491 -12.70 38.41 24.24
N CYS A 492 -12.36 37.29 24.89
CA CYS A 492 -13.30 36.43 25.62
C CYS A 492 -12.57 35.36 26.46
N GLY A 493 -13.18 34.94 27.58
CA GLY A 493 -12.57 34.00 28.53
C GLY A 493 -12.74 32.51 28.18
N THR A 494 -11.86 31.67 28.72
CA THR A 494 -11.81 30.23 28.47
C THR A 494 -12.95 29.45 29.15
N GLY A 495 -13.72 28.71 28.37
CA GLY A 495 -14.67 27.69 28.85
C GLY A 495 -14.99 26.67 27.76
N ILE A 496 -14.77 25.39 28.04
CA ILE A 496 -14.96 24.31 27.04
C ILE A 496 -16.41 23.83 27.07
N SER A 497 -17.05 23.81 25.90
CA SER A 497 -18.34 23.15 25.66
C SER A 497 -18.34 22.50 24.29
N LYS A 498 -18.83 21.26 24.18
CA LYS A 498 -18.94 20.57 22.89
C LYS A 498 -20.05 21.22 22.05
N VAL A 499 -19.66 21.97 21.02
CA VAL A 499 -20.58 22.50 20.01
C VAL A 499 -20.56 21.57 18.80
N LYS A 500 -21.71 20.99 18.45
CA LYS A 500 -21.89 20.28 17.19
C LYS A 500 -22.07 21.33 16.08
N ILE A 501 -21.17 21.38 15.11
CA ILE A 501 -21.18 22.42 14.07
C ILE A 501 -22.24 22.09 13.01
N ASN A 502 -23.51 22.36 13.33
CA ASN A 502 -24.45 22.75 12.30
C ASN A 502 -24.11 24.19 11.91
N LYS A 503 -23.59 24.44 10.70
CA LYS A 503 -23.45 25.80 10.15
C LYS A 503 -24.85 26.37 9.83
N GLN A 504 -25.54 26.87 10.84
CA GLN A 504 -26.46 27.99 10.60
C GLN A 504 -25.61 29.25 10.41
N PHE A 505 -25.87 30.00 9.35
CA PHE A 505 -25.21 31.30 9.12
C PHE A 505 -25.56 32.27 10.24
N SER A 506 -24.55 32.66 11.02
CA SER A 506 -24.70 33.67 12.09
C SER A 506 -24.56 35.08 11.52
N ASN A 507 -25.60 35.57 10.84
CA ASN A 507 -25.74 36.99 10.54
C ASN A 507 -27.10 37.53 11.02
N GLN A 508 -27.00 38.56 11.87
CA GLN A 508 -28.01 39.51 12.37
C GLN A 508 -29.50 39.16 12.22
N PHE A 509 -30.18 39.01 13.38
CA PHE A 509 -31.62 38.92 13.62
C PHE A 509 -32.56 39.32 12.45
N CYS A 510 -33.01 38.31 11.70
CA CYS A 510 -34.33 38.28 11.09
C CYS A 510 -35.08 37.03 11.63
N HIS A 511 -36.31 37.20 12.11
CA HIS A 511 -37.10 36.08 12.65
C HIS A 511 -37.70 35.24 11.52
N ALA A 512 -36.93 34.30 10.98
CA ALA A 512 -37.44 33.25 10.12
C ALA A 512 -38.27 32.24 10.94
N THR A 513 -39.60 32.38 10.93
CA THR A 513 -40.52 31.39 11.48
C THR A 513 -40.67 30.24 10.49
N SER A 514 -40.09 29.08 10.83
CA SER A 514 -40.36 27.84 10.10
C SER A 514 -41.78 27.35 10.39
N TYR A 515 -42.50 27.01 9.33
CA TYR A 515 -43.85 26.46 9.37
C TYR A 515 -43.91 25.19 8.53
N SER A 516 -44.65 24.18 9.01
CA SER A 516 -44.93 22.94 8.29
C SER A 516 -46.44 22.69 8.25
N GLY A 517 -46.95 22.30 7.08
CA GLY A 517 -48.37 21.99 6.86
C GLY A 517 -48.93 22.57 5.56
N VAL A 518 -50.24 22.39 5.37
CA VAL A 518 -50.98 22.95 4.22
C VAL A 518 -51.38 24.39 4.54
N PHE A 519 -50.65 25.35 3.96
CA PHE A 519 -50.93 26.78 4.08
C PHE A 519 -52.19 27.17 3.29
N SER A 520 -52.94 28.18 3.76
CA SER A 520 -53.89 28.92 2.94
C SER A 520 -53.35 30.29 2.54
N VAL A 521 -53.88 30.84 1.44
CA VAL A 521 -53.56 32.21 0.97
C VAL A 521 -53.82 33.27 2.07
N ALA A 522 -54.79 33.02 2.96
CA ALA A 522 -55.11 33.94 4.05
C ALA A 522 -54.02 33.97 5.14
N ASP A 523 -53.35 32.85 5.41
CA ASP A 523 -52.32 32.75 6.44
C ASP A 523 -51.04 33.49 6.00
N ALA A 524 -50.66 33.36 4.73
CA ALA A 524 -49.51 34.04 4.15
C ALA A 524 -49.71 35.58 4.13
N LEU A 525 -50.86 36.05 3.66
CA LEU A 525 -51.20 37.48 3.66
C LEU A 525 -51.32 38.05 5.08
N ALA A 526 -51.71 37.24 6.08
CA ALA A 526 -51.76 37.65 7.48
C ALA A 526 -50.37 37.73 8.15
N LEU A 527 -49.35 37.07 7.59
CA LEU A 527 -47.95 37.23 8.01
C LEU A 527 -47.33 38.48 7.35
N GLU A 528 -47.52 38.66 6.03
CA GLU A 528 -47.01 39.85 5.32
C GLU A 528 -47.60 41.15 5.88
N ALA A 529 -48.88 41.15 6.26
CA ALA A 529 -49.56 42.29 6.90
C ALA A 529 -48.95 42.74 8.25
N GLN A 530 -48.02 41.98 8.84
CA GLN A 530 -47.27 42.37 10.04
C GLN A 530 -46.02 43.20 9.73
N GLY A 531 -45.70 43.42 8.44
CA GLY A 531 -44.76 44.46 7.99
C GLY A 531 -43.28 44.14 8.18
N ASN A 532 -42.92 42.86 8.35
CA ASN A 532 -41.54 42.42 8.59
C ASN A 532 -40.89 41.96 7.27
N GLN A 533 -39.76 42.55 6.88
CA GLN A 533 -38.96 42.12 5.72
C GLN A 533 -38.08 40.91 6.06
N THR A 534 -38.69 39.85 6.57
CA THR A 534 -38.04 38.57 6.86
C THR A 534 -38.05 37.69 5.61
N SER A 535 -36.90 37.10 5.27
CA SER A 535 -36.81 36.02 4.29
C SER A 535 -37.60 34.81 4.80
N TYR A 536 -38.54 34.33 3.99
CA TYR A 536 -39.33 33.15 4.32
C TYR A 536 -38.68 31.87 3.78
N ILE A 537 -38.64 30.85 4.63
CA ILE A 537 -38.28 29.46 4.32
C ILE A 537 -39.56 28.65 4.42
N LEU A 538 -39.95 27.96 3.34
CA LEU A 538 -41.16 27.14 3.31
C LEU A 538 -40.82 25.66 3.10
N HIS A 539 -41.31 24.82 4.01
CA HIS A 539 -41.08 23.37 3.99
C HIS A 539 -42.24 22.63 3.34
N ALA A 540 -41.92 21.70 2.43
CA ALA A 540 -42.87 20.83 1.76
C ALA A 540 -42.54 19.35 2.03
N ASP A 541 -43.51 18.56 2.48
CA ASP A 541 -43.37 17.14 2.81
C ASP A 541 -44.20 16.20 1.90
N ASN A 542 -45.09 16.77 1.08
CA ASN A 542 -45.94 16.04 0.13
C ASN A 542 -46.43 16.92 -1.02
N GLN A 543 -46.88 16.33 -2.15
CA GLN A 543 -47.27 17.11 -3.34
C GLN A 543 -48.42 18.09 -3.09
N ALA A 544 -49.36 17.81 -2.17
CA ALA A 544 -50.43 18.76 -1.85
C ALA A 544 -49.93 19.99 -1.09
N SER A 545 -48.87 19.85 -0.28
CA SER A 545 -48.17 21.01 0.30
C SER A 545 -47.49 21.85 -0.79
N LEU A 546 -46.81 21.22 -1.76
CA LEU A 546 -46.14 21.90 -2.87
C LEU A 546 -47.13 22.59 -3.83
N ASP A 547 -48.26 21.94 -4.16
CA ASP A 547 -49.35 22.50 -4.96
C ASP A 547 -50.03 23.71 -4.27
N SER A 548 -50.08 23.71 -2.93
CA SER A 548 -50.60 24.83 -2.14
C SER A 548 -49.59 25.98 -2.12
N LEU A 549 -48.31 25.68 -1.89
CA LEU A 549 -47.22 26.66 -1.98
C LEU A 549 -47.19 27.34 -3.35
N ALA A 550 -47.35 26.60 -4.45
CA ALA A 550 -47.36 27.17 -5.81
C ALA A 550 -48.51 28.15 -6.10
N GLN A 551 -49.60 28.12 -5.34
CA GLN A 551 -50.71 29.09 -5.45
C GLN A 551 -50.51 30.34 -4.58
N ILE A 552 -49.70 30.21 -3.53
CA ILE A 552 -49.42 31.23 -2.52
C ILE A 552 -48.15 32.02 -2.89
N ALA A 553 -47.15 31.36 -3.45
CA ALA A 553 -45.84 31.90 -3.71
C ALA A 553 -45.84 33.17 -4.59
N PRO A 554 -46.61 33.28 -5.71
CA PRO A 554 -46.70 34.52 -6.49
C PRO A 554 -47.30 35.73 -5.73
N GLN A 555 -47.82 35.52 -4.52
CA GLN A 555 -48.37 36.56 -3.63
C GLN A 555 -47.42 36.87 -2.46
N CYS A 556 -46.22 36.25 -2.42
CA CYS A 556 -45.26 36.35 -1.32
C CYS A 556 -43.89 36.86 -1.80
N PRO A 557 -43.72 38.17 -2.09
CA PRO A 557 -42.49 38.74 -2.67
C PRO A 557 -41.23 38.64 -1.79
N CYS A 558 -41.34 38.19 -0.54
CA CYS A 558 -40.20 37.93 0.37
C CYS A 558 -39.86 36.43 0.52
N LEU A 559 -40.44 35.54 -0.28
CA LEU A 559 -40.10 34.11 -0.30
C LEU A 559 -38.71 33.91 -0.90
N HIS A 560 -37.78 33.38 -0.09
CA HIS A 560 -36.35 33.29 -0.40
C HIS A 560 -35.88 31.84 -0.61
N GLU A 561 -36.45 30.90 0.16
CA GLU A 561 -36.06 29.50 0.17
C GLU A 561 -37.28 28.57 0.09
N ILE A 562 -37.16 27.52 -0.72
CA ILE A 562 -38.07 26.37 -0.70
C ILE A 562 -37.24 25.13 -0.36
N SER A 563 -37.68 24.40 0.67
CA SER A 563 -37.02 23.17 1.14
C SER A 563 -38.00 22.00 1.16
N VAL A 564 -37.84 21.06 0.22
CA VAL A 564 -38.63 19.83 0.13
C VAL A 564 -37.91 18.73 0.92
N LYS A 565 -38.59 18.08 1.87
CA LYS A 565 -38.00 17.05 2.75
C LYS A 565 -38.95 15.89 2.99
N ASP A 566 -38.39 14.71 3.28
CA ASP A 566 -39.13 13.50 3.64
C ASP A 566 -40.26 13.14 2.65
N PHE A 567 -40.06 13.48 1.37
CA PHE A 567 -41.11 13.44 0.35
C PHE A 567 -41.37 12.00 -0.12
N THR A 568 -42.41 11.39 0.45
CA THR A 568 -42.75 9.96 0.29
C THR A 568 -43.55 9.61 -0.98
N GLN A 569 -43.64 10.51 -1.96
CA GLN A 569 -44.45 10.31 -3.18
C GLN A 569 -43.58 10.15 -4.44
N ASN A 570 -43.96 9.18 -5.28
CA ASN A 570 -43.27 8.73 -6.49
C ASN A 570 -43.08 9.79 -7.60
N THR A 571 -43.61 11.01 -7.43
CA THR A 571 -43.56 12.08 -8.42
C THR A 571 -43.53 13.44 -7.72
N LEU A 572 -42.55 14.27 -8.06
CA LEU A 572 -42.42 15.65 -7.60
C LEU A 572 -42.68 16.58 -8.80
N ASP A 573 -43.76 17.36 -8.75
CA ASP A 573 -44.20 18.23 -9.85
C ASP A 573 -44.24 19.71 -9.43
N PHE A 574 -43.26 20.49 -9.90
CA PHE A 574 -43.13 21.91 -9.62
C PHE A 574 -44.10 22.74 -10.48
N LYS A 575 -45.31 22.98 -9.97
CA LYS A 575 -46.32 23.77 -10.69
C LYS A 575 -45.78 25.17 -11.08
N PRO A 576 -46.21 25.74 -12.23
CA PRO A 576 -45.65 26.96 -12.82
C PRO A 576 -45.37 28.13 -11.88
N GLY A 577 -46.28 28.44 -10.95
CA GLY A 577 -46.17 29.58 -10.03
C GLY A 577 -45.00 29.54 -9.03
N LEU A 578 -44.19 28.49 -9.02
CA LEU A 578 -42.91 28.44 -8.29
C LEU A 578 -41.72 28.96 -9.12
N ALA A 579 -41.85 29.03 -10.45
CA ALA A 579 -40.79 29.47 -11.35
C ALA A 579 -40.91 30.96 -11.77
N ASP A 580 -42.06 31.57 -11.52
CA ASP A 580 -42.32 33.02 -11.67
C ASP A 580 -41.89 33.81 -10.40
N LEU A 581 -41.08 33.22 -9.52
CA LEU A 581 -40.64 33.81 -8.25
C LEU A 581 -39.35 34.63 -8.40
N ASP A 582 -39.49 35.94 -8.63
CA ASP A 582 -38.36 36.88 -8.63
C ASP A 582 -37.53 36.83 -7.34
N GLY A 583 -38.11 36.44 -6.19
CA GLY A 583 -37.45 36.40 -4.89
C GLY A 583 -36.70 35.10 -4.54
N LEU A 584 -36.93 34.00 -5.27
CA LEU A 584 -36.43 32.67 -4.89
C LEU A 584 -34.93 32.53 -5.20
N GLN A 585 -34.11 32.34 -4.17
CA GLN A 585 -32.65 32.21 -4.28
C GLN A 585 -32.13 30.82 -3.88
N VAL A 586 -32.83 30.11 -2.99
CA VAL A 586 -32.37 28.83 -2.43
C VAL A 586 -33.37 27.71 -2.71
N LEU A 587 -32.88 26.59 -3.26
CA LEU A 587 -33.65 25.37 -3.49
C LEU A 587 -33.01 24.18 -2.77
N SER A 588 -33.71 23.60 -1.79
CA SER A 588 -33.26 22.44 -1.03
C SER A 588 -34.18 21.24 -1.30
N LEU A 589 -33.61 20.11 -1.71
CA LEU A 589 -34.32 18.87 -2.07
C LEU A 589 -33.75 17.67 -1.29
N GLN A 590 -34.59 17.04 -0.48
CA GLN A 590 -34.28 15.81 0.25
C GLN A 590 -35.42 14.81 0.01
N TYR A 591 -35.15 13.75 -0.78
CA TYR A 591 -36.20 12.93 -1.42
C TYR A 591 -36.02 11.43 -1.20
N ASP A 592 -37.12 10.65 -1.09
CA ASP A 592 -37.04 9.19 -1.11
C ASP A 592 -37.00 8.68 -2.57
N PRO A 593 -35.92 8.00 -3.00
CA PRO A 593 -35.65 7.66 -4.39
C PRO A 593 -36.42 6.41 -4.87
N SER A 594 -37.05 5.64 -3.98
CA SER A 594 -37.53 4.28 -4.26
C SER A 594 -38.53 4.14 -5.41
N ASN A 595 -39.15 5.24 -5.87
CA ASN A 595 -40.01 5.29 -7.06
C ASN A 595 -39.96 6.62 -7.84
N LEU A 596 -39.00 7.52 -7.58
CA LEU A 596 -39.19 8.94 -7.91
C LEU A 596 -38.95 9.27 -9.40
N SER A 597 -40.02 9.63 -10.11
CA SER A 597 -39.99 10.22 -11.44
C SER A 597 -40.21 11.73 -11.38
N PHE A 598 -39.31 12.50 -11.97
CA PHE A 598 -39.41 13.96 -12.00
C PHE A 598 -40.06 14.41 -13.32
N SER A 599 -41.24 15.02 -13.25
CA SER A 599 -41.76 15.83 -14.35
C SER A 599 -41.26 17.26 -14.17
N THR A 600 -40.02 17.58 -14.57
CA THR A 600 -39.62 18.99 -14.75
C THR A 600 -40.55 19.61 -15.80
N PRO A 601 -41.44 20.54 -15.43
CA PRO A 601 -42.27 21.21 -16.42
C PRO A 601 -41.42 22.23 -17.16
N ALA A 602 -41.85 22.60 -18.36
CA ALA A 602 -41.16 23.59 -19.20
C ALA A 602 -41.09 25.01 -18.58
N THR A 603 -41.65 25.19 -17.38
CA THR A 603 -41.66 26.44 -16.60
C THR A 603 -40.48 26.56 -15.63
N LEU A 604 -39.89 25.47 -15.11
CA LEU A 604 -38.62 25.56 -14.33
C LEU A 604 -37.47 26.17 -15.16
N ASN A 605 -37.65 26.27 -16.47
CA ASN A 605 -36.75 26.94 -17.42
C ASN A 605 -36.67 28.48 -17.25
N THR A 606 -37.48 29.09 -16.37
CA THR A 606 -37.46 30.54 -16.09
C THR A 606 -36.82 30.93 -14.75
N CYS A 607 -36.33 29.96 -13.96
CA CYS A 607 -35.76 30.16 -12.62
C CYS A 607 -34.37 30.85 -12.61
N ILE A 608 -34.28 32.05 -13.18
CA ILE A 608 -33.03 32.79 -13.38
C ILE A 608 -32.35 33.17 -12.05
N ASN A 609 -33.11 33.36 -10.96
CA ASN A 609 -32.61 33.97 -9.72
C ASN A 609 -32.10 32.99 -8.66
N ILE A 610 -32.17 31.67 -8.89
CA ILE A 610 -31.62 30.68 -7.96
C ILE A 610 -30.09 30.82 -7.90
N THR A 611 -29.55 31.00 -6.69
CA THR A 611 -28.12 31.09 -6.40
C THR A 611 -27.58 29.88 -5.66
N GLU A 612 -28.42 29.13 -4.95
CA GLU A 612 -27.99 28.00 -4.11
C GLU A 612 -28.91 26.79 -4.34
N THR A 613 -28.33 25.59 -4.51
CA THR A 613 -29.07 24.35 -4.71
C THR A 613 -28.44 23.21 -3.92
N TYR A 614 -29.25 22.54 -3.10
CA TYR A 614 -28.86 21.44 -2.22
C TYR A 614 -29.69 20.21 -2.55
N ILE A 615 -29.08 19.09 -2.92
CA ILE A 615 -29.77 17.86 -3.33
C ILE A 615 -29.22 16.66 -2.56
N SER A 616 -30.12 15.86 -1.99
CA SER A 616 -29.79 14.67 -1.20
C SER A 616 -30.89 13.60 -1.22
N SER A 617 -30.49 12.34 -1.05
CA SER A 617 -31.35 11.18 -0.83
C SER A 617 -30.83 10.34 0.36
N PRO A 618 -31.60 9.35 0.86
CA PRO A 618 -31.09 8.31 1.75
C PRO A 618 -30.09 7.40 1.01
N ALA A 619 -29.31 6.64 1.78
CA ALA A 619 -28.37 5.65 1.25
C ALA A 619 -29.07 4.47 0.53
N GLY A 620 -28.40 3.92 -0.49
CA GLY A 620 -28.88 2.84 -1.37
C GLY A 620 -29.62 3.34 -2.62
N ALA A 621 -29.14 4.42 -3.26
CA ALA A 621 -29.95 5.28 -4.13
C ALA A 621 -29.26 5.76 -5.42
N TYR A 622 -29.27 4.91 -6.45
CA TYR A 622 -28.19 4.87 -7.44
C TYR A 622 -28.22 5.83 -8.65
N THR A 623 -29.14 6.81 -8.79
CA THR A 623 -29.12 7.69 -9.99
C THR A 623 -29.55 9.13 -9.74
N ILE A 624 -28.88 10.08 -10.41
CA ILE A 624 -29.35 11.45 -10.55
C ILE A 624 -30.49 11.47 -11.59
N PRO A 625 -31.69 11.99 -11.27
CA PRO A 625 -32.72 12.23 -12.26
C PRO A 625 -32.22 13.14 -13.40
N ASN A 626 -32.26 12.67 -14.65
CA ASN A 626 -31.86 13.43 -15.84
C ASN A 626 -32.50 14.83 -15.93
N SER A 627 -33.69 15.00 -15.36
CA SER A 627 -34.39 16.28 -15.18
C SER A 627 -33.59 17.33 -14.39
N ILE A 628 -32.86 16.93 -13.36
CA ILE A 628 -32.02 17.79 -12.52
C ILE A 628 -30.75 18.18 -13.29
N VAL A 629 -30.11 17.23 -13.98
CA VAL A 629 -28.97 17.53 -14.87
C VAL A 629 -29.37 18.53 -15.96
N ASN A 630 -30.58 18.37 -16.55
CA ASN A 630 -31.15 19.30 -17.52
C ASN A 630 -31.58 20.67 -16.94
N LEU A 631 -31.59 20.85 -15.61
CA LEU A 631 -31.87 22.13 -14.96
C LEU A 631 -30.62 23.01 -14.89
N LEU A 632 -29.44 22.42 -14.62
CA LEU A 632 -28.18 23.14 -14.39
C LEU A 632 -27.87 24.23 -15.44
N PRO A 633 -27.98 23.99 -16.77
CA PRO A 633 -27.68 25.02 -17.79
C PRO A 633 -28.67 26.19 -17.81
N ARG A 634 -29.74 26.13 -17.02
CA ARG A 634 -30.82 27.13 -16.94
C ARG A 634 -30.78 27.96 -15.65
N LEU A 635 -29.78 27.74 -14.79
CA LEU A 635 -29.57 28.48 -13.53
C LEU A 635 -28.33 29.40 -13.65
N PRO A 636 -28.37 30.50 -14.44
CA PRO A 636 -27.20 31.32 -14.75
C PRO A 636 -26.60 32.08 -13.56
N ASN A 637 -27.32 32.15 -12.42
CA ASN A 637 -26.85 32.77 -11.18
C ASN A 637 -26.41 31.75 -10.11
N LEU A 638 -26.41 30.45 -10.40
CA LEU A 638 -26.05 29.40 -9.45
C LEU A 638 -24.60 29.57 -8.98
N ARG A 639 -24.40 29.69 -7.66
CA ARG A 639 -23.12 29.90 -6.97
C ARG A 639 -22.74 28.74 -6.06
N TRP A 640 -23.71 28.03 -5.52
CA TRP A 640 -23.52 26.92 -4.58
C TRP A 640 -24.31 25.71 -5.07
N LEU A 641 -23.64 24.59 -5.30
CA LEU A 641 -24.26 23.31 -5.68
C LEU A 641 -23.73 22.20 -4.79
N GLU A 642 -24.62 21.57 -4.02
CA GLU A 642 -24.32 20.34 -3.28
C GLU A 642 -25.16 19.17 -3.80
N LEU A 643 -24.48 18.08 -4.16
CA LEU A 643 -25.05 16.79 -4.54
C LEU A 643 -24.51 15.73 -3.58
N ASN A 644 -25.18 15.53 -2.44
CA ASN A 644 -24.65 14.74 -1.32
C ASN A 644 -25.33 13.35 -1.18
N SER A 645 -25.04 12.36 -2.03
CA SER A 645 -25.66 11.00 -2.02
C SER A 645 -24.89 9.96 -2.86
N ASP A 646 -25.32 8.68 -2.79
CA ASP A 646 -24.81 7.50 -3.54
C ASP A 646 -25.12 7.54 -5.06
N PHE A 647 -24.85 8.66 -5.72
CA PHE A 647 -25.20 8.88 -7.12
C PHE A 647 -24.37 7.99 -8.07
N GLN A 648 -24.98 7.55 -9.17
CA GLN A 648 -24.28 7.03 -10.35
C GLN A 648 -24.80 7.74 -11.62
N GLY A 649 -23.95 7.79 -12.65
CA GLY A 649 -24.24 8.37 -13.97
C GLY A 649 -23.76 9.82 -14.15
N LEU A 650 -23.70 10.26 -15.42
CA LEU A 650 -23.07 11.52 -15.82
C LEU A 650 -23.69 12.78 -15.18
N ILE A 651 -22.85 13.49 -14.43
CA ILE A 651 -22.94 14.94 -14.31
C ILE A 651 -22.30 15.51 -15.59
N SER A 652 -23.11 15.57 -16.65
CA SER A 652 -22.68 15.96 -18.01
C SER A 652 -22.15 17.39 -18.13
N ASP A 653 -21.67 17.76 -19.32
CA ASP A 653 -21.29 19.11 -19.78
C ASP A 653 -22.16 20.25 -19.20
N SER A 654 -23.44 19.94 -18.93
CA SER A 654 -24.43 20.76 -18.24
C SER A 654 -23.90 21.47 -16.98
N LEU A 655 -23.00 20.85 -16.21
CA LEU A 655 -22.35 21.48 -15.06
C LEU A 655 -21.45 22.66 -15.50
N THR A 656 -20.69 22.50 -16.57
CA THR A 656 -19.75 23.52 -17.07
C THR A 656 -20.44 24.78 -17.61
N ALA A 657 -21.75 24.70 -17.88
CA ALA A 657 -22.59 25.85 -18.22
C ALA A 657 -22.91 26.75 -17.00
N CYS A 658 -22.69 26.28 -15.76
CA CYS A 658 -22.92 27.03 -14.52
C CYS A 658 -21.78 28.04 -14.25
N THR A 659 -21.52 28.96 -15.18
CA THR A 659 -20.35 29.86 -15.15
C THR A 659 -20.27 30.79 -13.92
N ALA A 660 -21.36 30.97 -13.18
CA ALA A 660 -21.42 31.71 -11.92
C ALA A 660 -21.01 30.90 -10.67
N LEU A 661 -20.74 29.58 -10.82
CA LEU A 661 -20.52 28.68 -9.69
C LEU A 661 -19.26 29.06 -8.89
N THR A 662 -19.37 29.03 -7.57
CA THR A 662 -18.30 29.36 -6.61
C THR A 662 -17.95 28.21 -5.67
N HIS A 663 -18.91 27.35 -5.37
CA HIS A 663 -18.78 26.14 -4.56
C HIS A 663 -19.46 24.95 -5.27
N LEU A 664 -18.79 23.81 -5.28
CA LEU A 664 -19.29 22.52 -5.78
C LEU A 664 -18.97 21.41 -4.76
N SER A 665 -19.98 20.68 -4.32
CA SER A 665 -19.83 19.42 -3.57
C SER A 665 -20.55 18.30 -4.32
N VAL A 666 -19.88 17.18 -4.56
CA VAL A 666 -20.45 16.00 -5.22
C VAL A 666 -19.94 14.71 -4.56
N GLY A 667 -20.87 13.88 -4.11
CA GLY A 667 -20.60 12.51 -3.64
C GLY A 667 -21.31 12.17 -2.33
N PRO A 668 -21.31 10.90 -1.90
CA PRO A 668 -21.92 10.51 -0.63
C PRO A 668 -21.12 11.04 0.57
N PRO A 669 -21.78 11.30 1.72
CA PRO A 669 -21.08 11.51 2.98
C PRO A 669 -20.18 10.30 3.32
N VAL A 670 -18.94 10.57 3.70
CA VAL A 670 -17.84 9.60 3.89
C VAL A 670 -18.29 8.28 4.54
N GLY A 671 -18.06 7.16 3.84
CA GLY A 671 -18.19 5.80 4.39
C GLY A 671 -19.41 4.99 3.92
N LEU A 672 -19.95 5.25 2.73
CA LEU A 672 -20.93 4.39 2.06
C LEU A 672 -20.23 3.47 1.02
N ALA A 673 -21.00 2.82 0.15
CA ALA A 673 -20.48 1.84 -0.82
C ALA A 673 -20.31 2.48 -2.21
N PRO A 674 -19.21 2.19 -2.94
CA PRO A 674 -18.77 2.99 -4.08
C PRO A 674 -19.84 3.14 -5.17
N GLY A 675 -20.33 4.37 -5.32
CA GLY A 675 -21.09 4.81 -6.49
C GLY A 675 -20.16 5.54 -7.45
N ASN A 676 -19.87 4.95 -8.61
CA ASN A 676 -19.01 5.60 -9.61
C ASN A 676 -19.66 6.88 -10.13
N ILE A 677 -19.13 8.04 -9.71
CA ILE A 677 -19.60 9.35 -10.18
C ILE A 677 -18.77 9.79 -11.38
N GLU A 678 -19.45 9.95 -12.52
CA GLU A 678 -18.89 10.52 -13.74
C GLU A 678 -19.09 12.05 -13.74
N ILE A 679 -17.98 12.79 -13.67
CA ILE A 679 -17.94 14.25 -13.76
C ILE A 679 -17.45 14.70 -15.15
N PRO A 680 -17.61 15.98 -15.56
CA PRO A 680 -17.19 16.43 -16.88
C PRO A 680 -15.70 16.18 -17.13
N THR A 681 -15.38 15.48 -18.22
CA THR A 681 -14.00 15.20 -18.65
C THR A 681 -13.32 16.41 -19.30
N SER A 682 -14.09 17.46 -19.61
CA SER A 682 -13.58 18.74 -20.11
C SER A 682 -14.54 19.89 -19.80
N GLY A 683 -14.03 21.13 -19.90
CA GLY A 683 -14.82 22.37 -19.81
C GLY A 683 -14.70 23.12 -18.48
N TRP A 684 -13.80 22.68 -17.58
CA TRP A 684 -13.65 23.29 -16.26
C TRP A 684 -13.19 24.76 -16.33
N ALA A 685 -12.49 25.15 -17.40
CA ALA A 685 -12.13 26.54 -17.71
C ALA A 685 -13.34 27.51 -17.79
N ASN A 686 -14.56 27.00 -18.05
CA ASN A 686 -15.78 27.82 -18.08
C ASN A 686 -16.23 28.26 -16.67
N LEU A 687 -15.84 27.52 -15.63
CA LEU A 687 -16.22 27.75 -14.24
C LEU A 687 -15.30 28.80 -13.59
N ALA A 688 -15.21 29.97 -14.21
CA ALA A 688 -14.21 31.01 -13.93
C ALA A 688 -14.33 31.69 -12.55
N HIS A 689 -15.34 31.34 -11.76
CA HIS A 689 -15.58 31.83 -10.40
C HIS A 689 -15.47 30.74 -9.32
N LEU A 690 -15.18 29.50 -9.71
CA LEU A 690 -15.17 28.34 -8.83
C LEU A 690 -13.95 28.39 -7.88
N LYS A 691 -14.23 28.39 -6.57
CA LYS A 691 -13.26 28.60 -5.49
C LYS A 691 -13.09 27.37 -4.61
N GLU A 692 -14.14 26.59 -4.44
CA GLU A 692 -14.18 25.41 -3.58
C GLU A 692 -14.81 24.25 -4.36
N VAL A 693 -14.10 23.12 -4.40
CA VAL A 693 -14.56 21.87 -5.01
C VAL A 693 -14.30 20.73 -4.05
N HIS A 694 -15.34 19.99 -3.68
CA HIS A 694 -15.27 18.69 -3.02
C HIS A 694 -15.87 17.64 -3.95
N LEU A 695 -15.10 16.58 -4.21
CA LEU A 695 -15.49 15.44 -5.02
C LEU A 695 -15.22 14.18 -4.22
N SER A 696 -16.19 13.26 -4.19
CA SER A 696 -16.05 11.95 -3.58
C SER A 696 -16.55 10.85 -4.53
N GLU A 697 -15.90 9.69 -4.52
CA GLU A 697 -16.24 8.49 -5.31
C GLU A 697 -16.22 8.67 -6.84
N VAL A 698 -15.39 9.61 -7.31
CA VAL A 698 -15.15 9.84 -8.74
C VAL A 698 -14.12 8.85 -9.28
N LEU A 699 -14.35 8.36 -10.50
CA LEU A 699 -13.51 7.35 -11.14
C LEU A 699 -12.10 7.89 -11.48
N GLU A 700 -12.02 9.00 -12.23
CA GLU A 700 -10.78 9.61 -12.73
C GLU A 700 -10.78 11.15 -12.51
N MET A 701 -9.60 11.74 -12.28
CA MET A 701 -9.45 13.21 -12.23
C MET A 701 -9.32 13.82 -13.65
N PRO A 702 -10.20 14.78 -14.07
CA PRO A 702 -10.18 15.33 -15.42
C PRO A 702 -8.85 15.99 -15.83
N ALA A 703 -8.38 15.70 -17.04
CA ALA A 703 -7.08 16.18 -17.52
C ALA A 703 -7.00 17.71 -17.64
N ASP A 704 -8.12 18.39 -17.90
CA ASP A 704 -8.21 19.86 -17.96
C ASP A 704 -8.55 20.52 -16.61
N PHE A 705 -8.69 19.77 -15.51
CA PHE A 705 -9.05 20.31 -14.20
C PHE A 705 -8.07 21.42 -13.72
N GLY A 706 -6.80 21.31 -14.14
CA GLY A 706 -5.77 22.34 -13.99
C GLY A 706 -6.04 23.67 -14.74
N SER A 707 -7.17 23.83 -15.42
CA SER A 707 -7.59 25.08 -16.08
C SER A 707 -8.42 26.01 -15.20
N LEU A 708 -8.82 25.58 -13.99
CA LEU A 708 -9.62 26.38 -13.06
C LEU A 708 -8.87 27.65 -12.60
N PRO A 709 -9.33 28.87 -12.96
CA PRO A 709 -8.55 30.09 -12.80
C PRO A 709 -8.67 30.75 -11.41
N ALA A 710 -9.58 30.26 -10.56
CA ALA A 710 -9.98 30.91 -9.31
C ALA A 710 -10.02 29.97 -8.09
N ILE A 711 -9.66 28.69 -8.25
CA ILE A 711 -9.78 27.66 -7.21
C ILE A 711 -8.83 27.96 -6.03
N GLU A 712 -9.35 27.94 -4.80
CA GLU A 712 -8.59 28.15 -3.57
C GLU A 712 -8.59 26.88 -2.68
N HIS A 713 -9.64 26.04 -2.75
CA HIS A 713 -9.76 24.80 -1.97
C HIS A 713 -10.23 23.63 -2.85
N LEU A 714 -9.55 22.49 -2.72
CA LEU A 714 -9.85 21.24 -3.44
C LEU A 714 -9.81 20.04 -2.48
N SER A 715 -10.86 19.23 -2.48
CA SER A 715 -11.00 17.98 -1.72
C SER A 715 -11.36 16.83 -2.68
N LEU A 716 -10.64 15.71 -2.60
CA LEU A 716 -10.73 14.59 -3.54
C LEU A 716 -10.69 13.26 -2.77
N ASP A 717 -11.86 12.69 -2.45
CA ASP A 717 -11.97 11.63 -1.45
C ASP A 717 -12.50 10.31 -2.07
N ASN A 718 -11.96 9.15 -1.67
CA ASN A 718 -12.37 7.81 -2.13
C ASN A 718 -12.40 7.61 -3.68
N PHE A 719 -11.47 8.24 -4.40
CA PHE A 719 -11.30 8.04 -5.85
C PHE A 719 -10.66 6.68 -6.17
N GLN A 720 -11.05 6.06 -7.28
CA GLN A 720 -10.43 4.81 -7.77
C GLN A 720 -9.06 5.04 -8.42
N ASP A 721 -8.86 6.13 -9.18
CA ASP A 721 -7.60 6.44 -9.89
C ASP A 721 -7.14 7.90 -9.70
N ILE A 722 -6.61 8.29 -8.53
CA ILE A 722 -5.89 9.58 -8.41
C ILE A 722 -4.47 9.46 -8.99
N THR A 723 -4.38 9.52 -10.32
CA THR A 723 -3.17 10.05 -10.98
C THR A 723 -3.37 11.55 -11.16
N PHE A 724 -2.74 12.38 -10.32
CA PHE A 724 -2.78 13.83 -10.49
C PHE A 724 -2.24 14.23 -11.89
N PRO A 725 -3.02 14.93 -12.74
CA PRO A 725 -2.55 15.34 -14.05
C PRO A 725 -1.50 16.44 -13.91
N ALA A 726 -0.50 16.47 -14.79
CA ALA A 726 0.56 17.48 -14.75
C ALA A 726 0.04 18.93 -14.87
N THR A 727 -1.18 19.12 -15.38
CA THR A 727 -1.89 20.40 -15.42
C THR A 727 -2.23 20.96 -14.04
N ILE A 728 -2.27 20.15 -12.96
CA ILE A 728 -2.59 20.62 -11.60
C ILE A 728 -1.66 21.73 -11.10
N GLY A 729 -0.39 21.73 -11.54
CA GLY A 729 0.56 22.80 -11.22
C GLY A 729 0.18 24.19 -11.77
N ASN A 730 -0.80 24.28 -12.67
CA ASN A 730 -1.32 25.55 -13.18
C ASN A 730 -2.28 26.24 -12.20
N LEU A 731 -2.75 25.55 -11.14
CA LEU A 731 -3.70 26.07 -10.15
C LEU A 731 -3.03 27.05 -9.16
N GLY A 732 -2.43 28.13 -9.68
CA GLY A 732 -1.64 29.11 -8.93
C GLY A 732 -2.42 29.97 -7.90
N THR A 733 -3.73 29.73 -7.74
CA THR A 733 -4.57 30.29 -6.67
C THR A 733 -4.78 29.33 -5.50
N LEU A 734 -4.50 28.04 -5.66
CA LEU A 734 -4.83 26.98 -4.70
C LEU A 734 -4.09 27.16 -3.37
N ARG A 735 -4.83 27.04 -2.25
CA ARG A 735 -4.35 27.13 -0.86
C ARG A 735 -4.48 25.82 -0.11
N THR A 736 -5.54 25.06 -0.39
CA THR A 736 -5.83 23.78 0.27
C THR A 736 -5.99 22.70 -0.76
N LEU A 737 -5.23 21.62 -0.62
CA LEU A 737 -5.47 20.36 -1.29
C LEU A 737 -5.59 19.25 -0.24
N VAL A 738 -6.75 18.61 -0.19
CA VAL A 738 -6.98 17.35 0.51
C VAL A 738 -7.24 16.30 -0.56
N ALA A 739 -6.56 15.16 -0.49
CA ALA A 739 -6.93 14.00 -1.29
C ALA A 739 -6.70 12.70 -0.51
N ASP A 740 -7.72 11.85 -0.45
CA ASP A 740 -7.65 10.48 0.03
C ASP A 740 -7.98 9.54 -1.13
N SER A 741 -7.01 8.69 -1.50
CA SER A 741 -7.11 7.79 -2.64
C SER A 741 -7.35 6.33 -2.25
N GLY A 742 -7.41 5.99 -0.97
CA GLY A 742 -7.46 4.59 -0.53
C GLY A 742 -6.25 3.72 -0.94
N GLY A 743 -5.20 4.30 -1.54
CA GLY A 743 -3.92 3.64 -1.81
C GLY A 743 -3.33 3.77 -3.22
N TYR A 744 -3.57 4.87 -3.96
CA TYR A 744 -3.16 4.96 -5.37
C TYR A 744 -2.20 6.12 -5.74
N ILE A 745 -1.97 7.11 -4.87
CA ILE A 745 -1.06 8.26 -5.16
C ILE A 745 0.39 7.92 -4.80
N LEU A 746 1.05 7.11 -5.63
CA LEU A 746 2.42 6.64 -5.39
C LEU A 746 3.49 7.74 -5.37
N GLN A 747 3.25 8.81 -6.13
CA GLN A 747 4.09 9.99 -6.30
C GLN A 747 3.23 11.18 -6.76
N LEU A 748 3.63 12.42 -6.45
CA LEU A 748 3.01 13.62 -7.04
C LEU A 748 3.81 14.08 -8.26
N PRO A 749 3.16 14.58 -9.33
CA PRO A 749 3.86 15.07 -10.50
C PRO A 749 4.72 16.30 -10.16
N PRO A 750 5.92 16.48 -10.77
CA PRO A 750 6.83 17.60 -10.50
C PRO A 750 6.20 19.00 -10.64
N ALA A 751 5.09 19.11 -11.37
CA ALA A 751 4.30 20.33 -11.51
C ALA A 751 3.74 20.88 -10.17
N PHE A 752 3.63 20.07 -9.11
CA PHE A 752 3.29 20.55 -7.76
C PHE A 752 4.22 21.67 -7.27
N ALA A 753 5.46 21.73 -7.76
CA ALA A 753 6.40 22.81 -7.53
C ALA A 753 5.83 24.22 -7.82
N ASN A 754 4.86 24.33 -8.73
CA ASN A 754 4.28 25.60 -9.15
C ASN A 754 3.18 26.10 -8.19
N LEU A 755 2.69 25.27 -7.27
CA LEU A 755 1.63 25.58 -6.29
C LEU A 755 2.15 26.46 -5.13
N SER A 756 2.82 27.55 -5.47
CA SER A 756 3.50 28.49 -4.56
C SER A 756 2.58 29.22 -3.56
N ARG A 757 1.25 29.02 -3.61
CA ARG A 757 0.26 29.52 -2.66
C ARG A 757 -0.36 28.44 -1.76
N LEU A 758 0.03 27.19 -1.92
CA LEU A 758 -0.47 26.09 -1.11
C LEU A 758 -0.05 26.29 0.35
N GLU A 759 -1.02 26.36 1.24
CA GLU A 759 -0.86 26.52 2.69
C GLU A 759 -1.15 25.20 3.43
N ILE A 760 -2.01 24.34 2.88
CA ILE A 760 -2.42 23.04 3.45
C ILE A 760 -2.36 21.95 2.36
N LEU A 761 -1.66 20.85 2.63
CA LEU A 761 -1.62 19.65 1.79
C LEU A 761 -1.83 18.39 2.64
N HIS A 762 -2.97 17.73 2.50
CA HIS A 762 -3.27 16.46 3.15
C HIS A 762 -3.38 15.34 2.11
N LEU A 763 -2.53 14.32 2.24
CA LEU A 763 -2.50 13.12 1.39
C LEU A 763 -2.42 11.86 2.29
N PRO A 764 -3.40 11.64 3.17
CA PRO A 764 -3.47 10.41 3.96
C PRO A 764 -3.79 9.21 3.06
N TYR A 765 -3.57 7.98 3.56
CA TYR A 765 -3.99 6.72 2.91
C TYR A 765 -3.60 6.62 1.42
N SER A 766 -2.46 7.18 1.04
CA SER A 766 -2.12 7.45 -0.36
C SER A 766 -1.09 6.48 -0.96
N ASP A 767 -0.56 5.55 -0.15
CA ASP A 767 0.46 4.57 -0.56
C ASP A 767 1.78 5.20 -1.06
N LEU A 768 1.98 6.50 -0.76
CA LEU A 768 3.06 7.35 -1.27
C LEU A 768 4.44 6.81 -0.86
N GLU A 769 5.26 6.47 -1.84
CA GLU A 769 6.59 5.86 -1.62
C GLU A 769 7.72 6.91 -1.63
N SER A 770 7.47 8.11 -2.16
CA SER A 770 8.44 9.21 -2.17
C SER A 770 7.79 10.59 -2.02
N PHE A 771 8.38 11.43 -1.18
CA PHE A 771 8.05 12.85 -1.00
C PHE A 771 9.33 13.70 -1.14
N ILE A 772 9.75 14.00 -2.37
CA ILE A 772 10.98 14.78 -2.65
C ILE A 772 10.60 16.00 -3.51
N PHE A 773 10.37 17.15 -2.86
CA PHE A 773 9.84 18.35 -3.53
C PHE A 773 10.85 19.49 -3.66
N PRO A 774 10.90 20.17 -4.82
CA PRO A 774 11.67 21.40 -4.96
C PRO A 774 11.04 22.53 -4.13
N SER A 775 11.82 23.57 -3.87
CA SER A 775 11.54 24.70 -2.95
C SER A 775 10.34 25.60 -3.31
N GLY A 776 9.51 25.25 -4.29
CA GLY A 776 8.33 26.02 -4.69
C GLY A 776 7.18 25.98 -3.67
N LEU A 777 7.08 24.92 -2.86
CA LEU A 777 6.07 24.77 -1.80
C LEU A 777 6.43 25.49 -0.48
N GLY A 778 7.31 26.50 -0.52
CA GLY A 778 7.77 27.23 0.67
C GLY A 778 6.68 27.99 1.46
N SER A 779 5.45 28.08 0.94
CA SER A 779 4.28 28.66 1.62
C SER A 779 3.53 27.68 2.54
N LEU A 780 3.82 26.38 2.44
CA LEU A 780 3.08 25.32 3.14
C LEU A 780 3.22 25.44 4.66
N ARG A 781 2.10 25.32 5.38
CA ARG A 781 2.02 25.35 6.86
C ARG A 781 1.59 24.03 7.47
N GLU A 782 0.68 23.32 6.80
CA GLU A 782 0.12 22.06 7.29
C GLU A 782 0.34 20.96 6.25
N LEU A 783 0.99 19.87 6.67
CA LEU A 783 1.29 18.70 5.83
C LEU A 783 0.91 17.43 6.59
N ASP A 784 -0.08 16.70 6.06
CA ASP A 784 -0.49 15.38 6.57
C ASP A 784 -0.19 14.31 5.51
N LEU A 785 0.75 13.42 5.83
CA LEU A 785 1.15 12.28 5.00
C LEU A 785 1.02 10.97 5.80
N ARG A 786 0.11 10.89 6.77
CA ARG A 786 -0.13 9.66 7.53
C ARG A 786 -0.57 8.49 6.66
N ILE A 787 -0.21 7.28 7.05
CA ILE A 787 -0.66 6.03 6.40
C ILE A 787 -0.22 6.01 4.93
N ASN A 788 1.11 6.04 4.78
CA ASN A 788 1.86 6.03 3.52
C ASN A 788 3.09 5.12 3.67
N ARG A 789 3.98 5.08 2.66
CA ARG A 789 5.14 4.18 2.61
C ARG A 789 6.47 4.92 2.69
N LEU A 790 6.49 6.12 3.26
CA LEU A 790 7.67 6.98 3.27
C LEU A 790 8.76 6.42 4.16
N THR A 791 10.00 6.62 3.72
CA THR A 791 11.23 6.18 4.39
C THR A 791 12.20 7.35 4.53
N ASN A 792 13.27 7.15 5.31
CA ASN A 792 14.29 8.17 5.55
C ASN A 792 14.95 8.71 4.27
N ASP A 793 15.23 7.85 3.30
CA ASP A 793 15.85 8.22 2.03
C ASP A 793 14.85 8.77 1.00
N SER A 794 13.55 8.48 1.17
CA SER A 794 12.51 8.87 0.21
C SER A 794 11.73 10.14 0.57
N ALA A 795 12.06 10.82 1.68
CA ALA A 795 11.35 12.02 2.16
C ALA A 795 12.27 13.24 2.42
N ASP A 796 12.16 14.28 1.59
CA ASP A 796 12.82 15.57 1.77
C ASP A 796 11.80 16.70 1.99
N PHE A 797 11.77 17.23 3.21
CA PHE A 797 10.96 18.38 3.63
C PHE A 797 11.74 19.70 3.56
N GLY A 798 12.99 19.70 3.11
CA GLY A 798 13.97 20.78 3.32
C GLY A 798 13.61 22.13 2.71
N GLY A 799 12.67 22.17 1.76
CA GLY A 799 12.12 23.39 1.16
C GLY A 799 10.91 24.00 1.89
N LEU A 800 10.27 23.28 2.82
CA LEU A 800 9.01 23.66 3.48
C LEU A 800 9.24 24.62 4.66
N VAL A 801 9.97 25.71 4.43
CA VAL A 801 10.49 26.61 5.50
C VAL A 801 9.42 27.29 6.35
N SER A 802 8.16 27.32 5.91
CA SER A 802 7.00 27.89 6.65
C SER A 802 6.18 26.87 7.44
N LEU A 803 6.57 25.59 7.45
CA LEU A 803 5.74 24.50 7.98
C LEU A 803 5.55 24.61 9.51
N GLU A 804 4.31 24.68 9.96
CA GLU A 804 3.91 24.73 11.39
C GLU A 804 3.49 23.34 11.92
N PHE A 805 2.94 22.47 11.06
CA PHE A 805 2.46 21.13 11.41
C PHE A 805 2.91 20.10 10.37
N LEU A 806 3.46 18.97 10.85
CA LEU A 806 3.84 17.82 10.03
C LEU A 806 3.36 16.52 10.68
N ASN A 807 2.57 15.75 9.95
CA ASN A 807 2.13 14.41 10.34
C ASN A 807 2.65 13.33 9.38
N LEU A 808 3.31 12.34 9.97
CA LEU A 808 3.98 11.20 9.35
C LEU A 808 3.63 9.89 10.11
N ASP A 809 2.49 9.85 10.82
CA ASP A 809 1.96 8.65 11.48
C ASP A 809 1.84 7.47 10.48
N ASP A 810 2.05 6.25 10.95
CA ASP A 810 1.90 5.00 10.18
C ASP A 810 2.64 5.03 8.82
N ASN A 811 3.98 5.01 8.91
CA ASN A 811 4.91 5.05 7.78
C ASN A 811 6.13 4.15 8.08
N ASN A 812 7.12 4.13 7.17
CA ASN A 812 8.28 3.25 7.23
C ASN A 812 9.57 3.94 7.73
N PHE A 813 9.49 5.06 8.45
CA PHE A 813 10.67 5.74 9.01
C PHE A 813 11.34 4.91 10.12
N THR A 814 12.67 4.91 10.13
CA THR A 814 13.52 4.19 11.11
C THR A 814 14.38 5.13 11.98
N GLU A 815 14.58 6.36 11.52
CA GLU A 815 15.10 7.50 12.27
C GLU A 815 14.36 8.79 11.86
N ALA A 816 14.74 9.96 12.37
CA ALA A 816 14.15 11.24 11.96
C ALA A 816 14.83 11.75 10.66
N PRO A 817 14.11 12.06 9.57
CA PRO A 817 14.71 12.55 8.32
C PRO A 817 15.59 13.80 8.52
N PRO A 818 16.83 13.85 7.98
CA PRO A 818 17.74 14.98 8.17
C PRO A 818 17.17 16.33 7.69
N SER A 819 16.29 16.29 6.68
CA SER A 819 15.59 17.44 6.10
C SER A 819 14.74 18.22 7.12
N LEU A 820 14.29 17.58 8.21
CA LEU A 820 13.56 18.22 9.31
C LEU A 820 14.34 19.37 9.97
N ALA A 821 15.68 19.37 9.91
CA ALA A 821 16.51 20.44 10.46
C ALA A 821 16.21 21.83 9.85
N ASN A 822 15.64 21.89 8.64
CA ASN A 822 15.29 23.15 7.97
C ASN A 822 13.96 23.75 8.46
N LEU A 823 13.11 22.98 9.15
CA LEU A 823 11.71 23.34 9.46
C LEU A 823 11.61 24.24 10.70
N SER A 824 12.22 25.43 10.61
CA SER A 824 12.38 26.36 11.75
C SER A 824 11.08 26.83 12.41
N GLN A 825 9.94 26.77 11.71
CA GLN A 825 8.62 27.17 12.22
C GLN A 825 7.81 26.02 12.84
N LEU A 826 8.31 24.77 12.77
CA LEU A 826 7.53 23.59 13.11
C LEU A 826 7.16 23.58 14.59
N ASN A 827 5.85 23.50 14.85
CA ASN A 827 5.22 23.51 16.16
C ASN A 827 4.80 22.09 16.59
N THR A 828 4.32 21.30 15.63
CA THR A 828 3.84 19.93 15.85
C THR A 828 4.51 18.97 14.88
N LEU A 829 5.09 17.89 15.42
CA LEU A 829 5.64 16.76 14.66
C LEU A 829 5.05 15.44 15.17
N ILE A 830 4.33 14.75 14.30
CA ILE A 830 3.74 13.44 14.59
C ILE A 830 4.46 12.39 13.74
N LEU A 831 5.07 11.43 14.42
CA LEU A 831 5.83 10.28 13.91
C LEU A 831 5.39 9.02 14.68
N LEU A 832 4.09 8.89 14.90
CA LEU A 832 3.48 7.73 15.56
C LEU A 832 3.55 6.50 14.64
N SER A 833 3.40 5.30 15.20
CA SER A 833 3.16 4.05 14.44
C SER A 833 4.24 3.72 13.39
N ASN A 834 5.48 4.13 13.62
CA ASN A 834 6.60 3.97 12.70
C ASN A 834 7.59 2.90 13.20
N ASN A 835 8.70 2.74 12.48
CA ASN A 835 9.77 1.80 12.83
C ASN A 835 10.98 2.50 13.51
N LEU A 836 10.76 3.66 14.15
CA LEU A 836 11.84 4.45 14.73
C LEU A 836 12.59 3.69 15.81
N ASN A 837 13.85 3.35 15.55
CA ASN A 837 14.76 2.77 16.53
C ASN A 837 15.59 3.86 17.24
N SER A 838 15.69 5.05 16.65
CA SER A 838 16.32 6.23 17.24
C SER A 838 15.55 7.52 16.92
N PHE A 839 15.75 8.54 17.75
CA PHE A 839 15.35 9.92 17.49
C PHE A 839 16.45 10.84 18.01
N ILE A 840 17.26 11.40 17.12
CA ILE A 840 18.27 12.41 17.46
C ILE A 840 17.73 13.78 17.06
N TYR A 841 17.73 14.74 17.98
CA TYR A 841 17.22 16.11 17.77
C TYR A 841 17.69 16.73 16.43
N PRO A 842 16.79 16.95 15.45
CA PRO A 842 17.13 17.64 14.21
C PRO A 842 17.42 19.11 14.48
N THR A 843 18.64 19.55 14.14
CA THR A 843 19.19 20.86 14.55
C THR A 843 18.51 22.04 13.85
N GLY A 844 17.38 22.47 14.40
CA GLY A 844 16.57 23.57 13.88
C GLY A 844 15.15 23.62 14.44
N LEU A 845 14.63 22.49 14.96
CA LEU A 845 13.29 22.34 15.56
C LEU A 845 13.13 23.02 16.94
N SER A 846 13.72 24.19 17.12
CA SER A 846 13.74 24.95 18.38
C SER A 846 12.37 25.49 18.81
N ASN A 847 11.42 25.64 17.88
CA ASN A 847 10.05 26.11 18.14
C ASN A 847 9.04 24.97 18.43
N LEU A 848 9.48 23.70 18.38
CA LEU A 848 8.61 22.53 18.51
C LEU A 848 7.95 22.47 19.89
N ARG A 849 6.65 22.19 19.92
CA ARG A 849 5.80 22.15 21.13
C ARG A 849 5.13 20.80 21.35
N ASP A 850 4.72 20.11 20.29
CA ASP A 850 4.11 18.78 20.37
C ASP A 850 4.92 17.79 19.54
N LEU A 851 5.47 16.77 20.19
CA LEU A 851 6.28 15.72 19.59
C LEU A 851 5.68 14.35 19.93
N ARG A 852 5.27 13.60 18.91
CA ARG A 852 4.61 12.31 19.07
C ARG A 852 5.39 11.19 18.40
N LEU A 853 5.95 10.31 19.22
CA LEU A 853 6.88 9.23 18.88
C LEU A 853 6.45 7.88 19.49
N GLY A 854 5.20 7.78 19.97
CA GLY A 854 4.64 6.52 20.46
C GLY A 854 4.38 5.49 19.35
N PHE A 855 4.18 4.22 19.73
CA PHE A 855 4.08 3.08 18.80
C PHE A 855 5.31 2.96 17.88
N ASN A 856 6.50 2.94 18.48
CA ASN A 856 7.80 2.85 17.79
C ASN A 856 8.73 1.85 18.52
N GLN A 857 10.00 1.79 18.11
CA GLN A 857 11.01 0.85 18.63
C GLN A 857 12.09 1.55 19.48
N LEU A 858 11.82 2.75 20.01
CA LEU A 858 12.81 3.61 20.67
C LEU A 858 13.31 3.02 22.00
N ALA A 859 14.62 3.09 22.22
CA ALA A 859 15.30 2.75 23.47
C ALA A 859 15.79 4.03 24.19
N PHE A 860 15.98 3.97 25.51
CA PHE A 860 16.29 5.17 26.32
C PHE A 860 17.60 5.87 25.91
N ASN A 861 18.53 5.14 25.31
CA ASN A 861 19.85 5.61 24.87
C ASN A 861 19.90 6.00 23.38
N SER A 862 18.81 5.80 22.63
CA SER A 862 18.70 6.19 21.21
C SER A 862 17.81 7.43 21.00
N VAL A 863 17.38 8.08 22.08
CA VAL A 863 16.56 9.29 22.08
C VAL A 863 17.35 10.47 22.65
N ASP A 864 17.60 11.50 21.83
CA ASP A 864 18.07 12.81 22.29
C ASP A 864 17.07 13.93 21.94
N LEU A 865 16.67 14.66 22.97
CA LEU A 865 15.73 15.78 22.94
C LEU A 865 16.42 17.11 23.32
N SER A 866 17.76 17.14 23.40
CA SER A 866 18.55 18.21 24.05
C SER A 866 18.28 19.65 23.57
N GLY A 867 17.89 19.84 22.30
CA GLY A 867 17.55 21.15 21.75
C GLY A 867 16.08 21.58 21.86
N LEU A 868 15.17 20.68 22.23
CA LEU A 868 13.70 20.88 22.19
C LEU A 868 13.17 21.70 23.39
N THR A 869 13.85 22.78 23.74
CA THR A 869 13.57 23.55 24.97
C THR A 869 12.18 24.20 25.03
N SER A 870 11.50 24.36 23.90
CA SER A 870 10.11 24.86 23.80
C SER A 870 9.02 23.77 23.94
N LEU A 871 9.38 22.49 24.13
CA LEU A 871 8.41 21.40 24.09
C LEU A 871 7.40 21.46 25.24
N GLU A 872 6.12 21.41 24.92
CA GLU A 872 4.98 21.42 25.86
C GLU A 872 4.31 20.02 25.98
N TYR A 873 4.38 19.18 24.95
CA TYR A 873 3.75 17.87 24.88
C TYR A 873 4.72 16.83 24.28
N LEU A 874 4.89 15.69 24.96
CA LEU A 874 5.75 14.59 24.51
C LEU A 874 5.07 13.24 24.69
N TYR A 875 4.89 12.52 23.58
CA TYR A 875 4.30 11.19 23.56
C TYR A 875 5.33 10.14 23.12
N LEU A 876 5.69 9.27 24.05
CA LEU A 876 6.67 8.17 23.92
C LEU A 876 6.05 6.80 24.29
N ASN A 877 4.73 6.73 24.45
CA ASN A 877 3.98 5.53 24.80
C ASN A 877 4.15 4.37 23.79
N ARG A 878 4.17 3.11 24.22
CA ARG A 878 4.40 1.95 23.34
C ARG A 878 5.73 2.05 22.59
N ASN A 879 6.82 2.03 23.36
CA ASN A 879 8.21 1.95 22.90
C ASN A 879 8.97 0.91 23.75
N LEU A 880 10.29 0.84 23.60
CA LEU A 880 11.19 -0.06 24.32
C LEU A 880 11.98 0.65 25.42
N LEU A 881 11.45 1.75 25.98
CA LEU A 881 12.14 2.55 26.98
C LEU A 881 12.24 1.81 28.33
N THR A 882 13.47 1.47 28.74
CA THR A 882 13.78 0.86 30.05
C THR A 882 14.14 1.87 31.13
N ALA A 883 14.49 3.10 30.74
CA ALA A 883 14.72 4.28 31.57
C ALA A 883 14.26 5.55 30.83
N LEU A 884 14.33 6.71 31.48
CA LEU A 884 14.06 8.00 30.84
C LEU A 884 15.26 8.43 29.95
N PRO A 885 15.03 9.09 28.80
CA PRO A 885 16.10 9.70 28.01
C PRO A 885 16.89 10.76 28.82
N PRO A 886 18.23 10.80 28.79
CA PRO A 886 19.02 11.71 29.63
C PRO A 886 18.72 13.20 29.45
N SER A 887 18.35 13.63 28.24
CA SER A 887 18.00 15.02 27.93
C SER A 887 16.58 15.44 28.35
N LEU A 888 15.72 14.49 28.78
CA LEU A 888 14.35 14.79 29.23
C LEU A 888 14.31 15.82 30.36
N GLY A 889 15.26 15.74 31.31
CA GLY A 889 15.35 16.65 32.47
C GLY A 889 15.64 18.12 32.14
N GLY A 890 15.91 18.45 30.87
CA GLY A 890 16.06 19.83 30.38
C GLY A 890 14.76 20.45 29.83
N LEU A 891 13.69 19.65 29.62
CA LEU A 891 12.45 20.08 28.96
C LEU A 891 11.50 20.82 29.92
N MET A 892 11.97 21.91 30.54
CA MET A 892 11.28 22.59 31.64
C MET A 892 9.90 23.18 31.28
N ASN A 893 9.58 23.35 29.99
CA ASN A 893 8.27 23.80 29.52
C ASN A 893 7.21 22.68 29.40
N LEU A 894 7.60 21.41 29.60
CA LEU A 894 6.74 20.26 29.35
C LEU A 894 5.53 20.23 30.30
N ARG A 895 4.33 20.09 29.71
CA ARG A 895 3.02 20.08 30.37
C ARG A 895 2.37 18.70 30.36
N SER A 896 2.65 17.89 29.35
CA SER A 896 2.15 16.52 29.22
C SER A 896 3.26 15.56 28.77
N LEU A 897 3.41 14.46 29.50
CA LEU A 897 4.37 13.40 29.21
C LEU A 897 3.67 12.03 29.25
N ALA A 898 3.59 11.37 28.10
CA ALA A 898 2.98 10.06 27.94
C ALA A 898 4.06 8.99 27.68
N LEU A 899 4.25 8.07 28.63
CA LEU A 899 5.25 7.01 28.65
C LEU A 899 4.62 5.61 28.83
N GLN A 900 3.31 5.49 28.75
CA GLN A 900 2.59 4.26 29.05
C GLN A 900 2.90 3.11 28.07
N PHE A 901 2.81 1.87 28.55
CA PHE A 901 3.23 0.66 27.81
C PHE A 901 4.70 0.73 27.37
N ASN A 902 5.60 1.00 28.31
CA ASN A 902 7.06 0.89 28.14
C ASN A 902 7.63 -0.13 29.13
N GLN A 903 8.96 -0.19 29.26
CA GLN A 903 9.68 -1.14 30.10
C GLN A 903 10.38 -0.46 31.30
N LEU A 904 9.90 0.73 31.71
CA LEU A 904 10.53 1.54 32.76
C LEU A 904 10.53 0.79 34.09
N ASN A 905 11.71 0.36 34.55
CA ASN A 905 11.89 -0.30 35.85
C ASN A 905 12.12 0.71 36.99
N THR A 906 12.63 1.90 36.64
CA THR A 906 12.94 3.01 37.54
C THR A 906 12.59 4.34 36.87
N LEU A 907 12.30 5.37 37.68
CA LEU A 907 12.02 6.73 37.23
C LEU A 907 13.08 7.66 37.81
N SER A 908 13.91 8.28 36.96
CA SER A 908 15.03 9.12 37.41
C SER A 908 14.55 10.36 38.16
N THR A 909 15.40 10.90 39.03
CA THR A 909 15.17 12.20 39.68
C THR A 909 15.06 13.36 38.70
N ASP A 910 15.56 13.21 37.47
CA ASP A 910 15.48 14.22 36.41
C ASP A 910 14.02 14.57 36.04
N ILE A 911 13.07 13.65 36.28
CA ILE A 911 11.63 13.92 36.12
C ILE A 911 11.18 15.12 36.97
N CYS A 912 11.82 15.35 38.13
CA CYS A 912 11.47 16.39 39.08
C CYS A 912 11.86 17.80 38.62
N ASN A 913 12.61 17.94 37.51
CA ASN A 913 12.91 19.23 36.88
C ASN A 913 11.72 19.76 36.04
N LEU A 914 10.75 18.90 35.70
CA LEU A 914 9.62 19.22 34.82
C LEU A 914 8.51 19.98 35.57
N THR A 915 8.84 21.10 36.21
CA THR A 915 7.96 21.79 37.17
C THR A 915 6.66 22.38 36.59
N ASN A 916 6.50 22.40 35.26
CA ASN A 916 5.27 22.78 34.56
C ASN A 916 4.38 21.58 34.17
N LEU A 917 4.75 20.35 34.55
CA LEU A 917 4.08 19.12 34.13
C LEU A 917 2.74 18.93 34.85
N ASN A 918 1.65 18.94 34.08
CA ASN A 918 0.28 18.75 34.58
C ASN A 918 -0.26 17.33 34.31
N ILE A 919 0.34 16.58 33.37
CA ILE A 919 -0.04 15.19 33.07
C ILE A 919 1.23 14.34 32.94
N LEU A 920 1.33 13.30 33.76
CA LEU A 920 2.36 12.28 33.69
C LEU A 920 1.72 10.89 33.60
N ASP A 921 1.68 10.30 32.40
CA ASP A 921 1.23 8.92 32.22
C ASP A 921 2.42 7.97 32.14
N ILE A 922 2.61 7.18 33.21
CA ILE A 922 3.64 6.14 33.32
C ILE A 922 2.99 4.78 33.59
N SER A 923 1.72 4.61 33.20
CA SER A 923 0.97 3.37 33.36
C SER A 923 1.53 2.21 32.50
N ALA A 924 1.19 0.97 32.84
CA ALA A 924 1.67 -0.25 32.18
C ALA A 924 3.21 -0.26 31.95
N ASN A 925 3.96 -0.08 33.03
CA ASN A 925 5.42 -0.13 33.08
C ASN A 925 5.88 -1.08 34.21
N GLN A 926 7.17 -1.12 34.53
CA GLN A 926 7.77 -2.02 35.54
C GLN A 926 8.13 -1.30 36.86
N LEU A 927 7.55 -0.12 37.12
CA LEU A 927 7.94 0.73 38.24
C LEU A 927 7.48 0.18 39.60
N ASN A 928 8.37 0.26 40.59
CA ASN A 928 8.11 -0.19 41.96
C ASN A 928 7.94 0.96 42.97
N ALA A 929 8.49 2.15 42.67
CA ALA A 929 8.42 3.35 43.50
C ALA A 929 8.60 4.62 42.66
N LEU A 930 8.15 5.77 43.17
CA LEU A 930 8.44 7.09 42.59
C LEU A 930 9.63 7.73 43.32
N PRO A 931 10.46 8.56 42.66
CA PRO A 931 11.56 9.27 43.31
C PRO A 931 11.04 10.18 44.42
N ALA A 932 11.82 10.36 45.49
CA ALA A 932 11.40 11.14 46.66
C ALA A 932 11.03 12.61 46.33
N CYS A 933 11.55 13.15 45.23
CA CYS A 933 11.24 14.50 44.74
C CYS A 933 9.95 14.62 43.92
N ILE A 934 9.20 13.53 43.67
CA ILE A 934 8.04 13.53 42.75
C ILE A 934 6.96 14.57 43.12
N CYS A 935 6.85 14.92 44.41
CA CYS A 935 5.94 15.96 44.88
C CYS A 935 6.23 17.36 44.31
N ALA A 936 7.42 17.60 43.75
CA ALA A 936 7.74 18.83 43.01
C ALA A 936 6.90 19.00 41.73
N LEU A 937 6.23 17.94 41.26
CA LEU A 937 5.35 17.94 40.08
C LEU A 937 3.86 18.15 40.44
N LYS A 938 3.54 18.44 41.71
CA LYS A 938 2.20 18.77 42.20
C LYS A 938 1.99 20.26 42.58
N PRO A 939 2.66 21.27 41.98
CA PRO A 939 2.52 22.67 42.42
C PRO A 939 1.20 23.33 41.98
N THR A 940 0.45 22.68 41.07
CA THR A 940 -0.73 23.24 40.40
C THR A 940 -1.99 22.40 40.65
N VAL A 941 -3.13 23.09 40.78
CA VAL A 941 -4.44 22.44 40.86
C VAL A 941 -4.76 21.80 39.51
N GLY A 942 -4.70 20.47 39.45
CA GLY A 942 -4.96 19.70 38.23
C GLY A 942 -3.82 18.77 37.79
N SER A 943 -2.68 18.72 38.48
CA SER A 943 -1.63 17.72 38.18
C SER A 943 -2.14 16.29 38.35
N ASN A 944 -2.20 15.55 37.24
CA ASN A 944 -2.63 14.15 37.17
C ASN A 944 -1.43 13.23 36.92
N ILE A 945 -1.37 12.11 37.65
CA ILE A 945 -0.45 11.01 37.41
C ILE A 945 -1.24 9.74 37.11
N HIS A 946 -0.84 8.98 36.09
CA HIS A 946 -1.41 7.67 35.80
C HIS A 946 -0.36 6.59 36.09
N LEU A 947 -0.72 5.65 36.98
CA LEU A 947 0.20 4.67 37.57
C LEU A 947 -0.22 3.22 37.34
N GLN A 948 -1.46 2.99 36.89
CA GLN A 948 -2.09 1.67 36.79
C GLN A 948 -1.26 0.67 35.97
N GLY A 949 -1.28 -0.60 36.36
CA GLY A 949 -0.54 -1.66 35.67
C GLY A 949 0.97 -1.73 35.99
N ASN A 950 1.49 -0.89 36.90
CA ASN A 950 2.83 -1.05 37.46
C ASN A 950 2.84 -1.96 38.70
N PRO A 951 3.92 -2.72 38.98
CA PRO A 951 4.07 -3.47 40.23
C PRO A 951 3.87 -2.64 41.50
N GLY A 952 4.38 -1.41 41.53
CA GLY A 952 4.29 -0.49 42.66
C GLY A 952 3.00 0.33 42.76
N SER A 953 2.02 0.16 41.86
CA SER A 953 0.88 1.08 41.63
C SER A 953 0.29 1.68 42.92
N THR A 954 -0.11 0.84 43.88
CA THR A 954 -0.77 1.28 45.12
C THR A 954 0.14 2.10 46.03
N ALA A 955 1.42 1.73 46.13
CA ALA A 955 2.40 2.44 46.97
C ALA A 955 2.78 3.78 46.33
N MET A 956 2.95 3.81 45.00
CA MET A 956 3.21 5.02 44.22
C MET A 956 2.02 6.00 44.27
N GLN A 957 0.78 5.51 44.18
CA GLN A 957 -0.42 6.33 44.33
C GLN A 957 -0.48 6.91 45.75
N THR A 958 -0.25 6.08 46.77
CA THR A 958 -0.17 6.55 48.18
C THR A 958 0.89 7.63 48.37
N GLN A 959 2.05 7.52 47.71
CA GLN A 959 3.11 8.53 47.75
C GLN A 959 2.66 9.86 47.09
N TRP A 960 2.00 9.79 45.93
CA TRP A 960 1.49 10.96 45.21
C TRP A 960 0.33 11.67 45.94
N ASP A 961 -0.61 10.90 46.48
CA ASP A 961 -1.76 11.43 47.22
C ASP A 961 -1.30 12.21 48.45
N ASN A 962 -0.29 11.71 49.16
CA ASN A 962 0.34 12.34 50.33
C ASN A 962 1.31 13.50 50.00
N CYS A 963 1.59 13.80 48.73
CA CYS A 963 2.32 15.02 48.39
C CYS A 963 1.51 16.26 48.79
N PRO A 964 2.15 17.31 49.35
CA PRO A 964 1.48 18.50 49.91
C PRO A 964 0.79 19.37 48.85
#